data_AF-A0A2W2HZI3-F1
#
_entry.id   AF-A0A2W2HZI3-F1
#
_cell.length_a   1.000
_cell.length_b   1.000
_cell.length_c   1.000
_cell.angle_alpha   90.00
_cell.angle_beta   90.00
_cell.angle_gamma   90.00
#
_symmetry.space_group_name_H-M   'P 1'
#
loop_
_entity.id
_entity.type
_entity.pdbx_description
1 polymer ?
#
loop_
_entity_poly.entity_id
_entity_poly.type
_entity_poly.pdbx_seq_one_letter_code
_entity_poly.pdbx_strand_id
1 'polypeptide(L)'
;MDVDIWAWVGDTQRQLQEAGNAGLAIALGDLPAQAYEGRYAQLDVVAPAVAGQAEELELPWLEFYARYWHLVGRIGDRAQGAVALGDAEELLAFAQREDVRDCPSAPAALEALAVAQANADGPGYAADRLRLLSVALSGVEPGALSFCGLTTQYVLALLDSGRPGEAVAYAESAIERLRAADHDASWELAAAAARALLAADRAEDALAALEAASGLKPDDPINRPHREGVLRALVLGTLGRTSEAVEALPDLDVVGDHPHSFVEWSRAVHVLAGSSQIANTWQLGRVLRQWIDYFAMMGGYRARVELALTAGDLAIARQGVWQARYLADIAESGLAELKEEQVGELPARIAKLRRDADSTAPPEAPGPLGERVGIFDAADGSKADPERWVEWLTPLAGEDLEGTRRLTTTLGFLGYPARGADIYWTMMVDGESAPGTPDDEDIAILANLLIEARQDERLEQFAARLPDPQRHLTLARLHRARERWEETLSEAEQALAAGAGLDARRLLSGSAQRLDQNAKGAQAIREVLDSPELEDEDVWRMIVMASSTEDWETVRLGAARLRMPVEGDSGPVEQEMGLIRVILPAPDGSQRQVISVRTGPATARLAMPQPPGMEFNAGDVVVFDPQLLEPVPDGAEEREEFIPPFAAVRMLRPGGYTSWFFDGAAPSEHDWAEFNEVLAERGWPMWVYSDENYTVSHPTSGERLPGVFGWVAVPPDVSPTEVDALLDDATERWVHPLAWLDLAREVGIEVERHERIVKEYGL
;
A
#
# COMPACT_ATOMS: atom_id res chain seq x y z
N MET A 1 26.98 -29.39 -2.90
CA MET A 1 25.62 -29.89 -2.58
C MET A 1 24.79 -28.65 -2.50
N ASP A 2 24.06 -28.32 -3.56
CA ASP A 2 23.13 -27.20 -3.53
C ASP A 2 21.98 -27.59 -2.62
N VAL A 3 21.83 -26.84 -1.53
CA VAL A 3 20.70 -26.97 -0.63
C VAL A 3 19.60 -26.10 -1.24
N ASP A 4 18.48 -26.72 -1.62
CA ASP A 4 17.28 -26.00 -2.03
C ASP A 4 16.86 -25.08 -0.87
N ILE A 5 16.81 -23.77 -1.14
CA ILE A 5 16.44 -22.74 -0.15
C ILE A 5 15.08 -23.07 0.47
N TRP A 6 14.15 -23.65 -0.28
CA TRP A 6 12.82 -24.00 0.23
C TRP A 6 12.83 -25.25 1.11
N ALA A 7 13.67 -26.23 0.77
CA ALA A 7 13.89 -27.38 1.64
C ALA A 7 14.52 -26.93 2.97
N TRP A 8 15.47 -26.00 2.91
CA TRP A 8 16.09 -25.43 4.10
C TRP A 8 15.13 -24.56 4.92
N VAL A 9 14.29 -23.74 4.29
CA VAL A 9 13.22 -22.98 4.98
C VAL A 9 12.28 -23.95 5.69
N GLY A 10 11.83 -25.01 5.01
CA GLY A 10 10.95 -26.01 5.60
C GLY A 10 11.58 -26.78 6.77
N ASP A 11 12.87 -27.13 6.67
CA ASP A 11 13.61 -27.77 7.77
C ASP A 11 13.76 -26.83 8.97
N THR A 12 14.03 -25.56 8.70
CA THR A 12 14.18 -24.50 9.69
C THR A 12 12.86 -24.19 10.40
N GLN A 13 11.75 -24.11 9.67
CA GLN A 13 10.42 -23.92 10.24
C GLN A 13 10.08 -25.02 11.26
N ARG A 14 10.41 -26.28 10.94
CA ARG A 14 10.21 -27.40 11.87
C ARG A 14 11.07 -27.25 13.12
N GLN A 15 12.35 -26.89 12.98
CA GLN A 15 13.24 -26.67 14.12
C GLN A 15 12.74 -25.52 15.04
N LEU A 16 12.24 -24.43 14.45
CA LEU A 16 11.67 -23.31 15.20
C LEU A 16 10.37 -23.70 15.92
N GLN A 17 9.51 -24.50 15.30
CA GLN A 17 8.29 -25.04 15.94
C GLN A 17 8.64 -25.96 17.11
N GLU A 18 9.60 -26.88 16.92
CA GLU A 18 10.08 -27.79 17.97
C GLU A 18 10.73 -27.04 19.15
N ALA A 19 11.34 -25.88 18.89
CA ALA A 19 11.91 -25.00 19.91
C ALA A 19 10.90 -24.07 20.60
N GLY A 20 9.61 -24.15 20.26
CA GLY A 20 8.55 -23.33 20.85
C GLY A 20 8.36 -21.94 20.21
N ASN A 21 9.04 -21.66 19.09
CA ASN A 21 8.98 -20.39 18.36
C ASN A 21 8.04 -20.48 17.14
N ALA A 22 6.80 -20.92 17.36
CA ALA A 22 5.83 -21.17 16.28
C ALA A 22 5.51 -19.91 15.45
N GLY A 23 5.39 -18.74 16.10
CA GLY A 23 5.17 -17.47 15.39
C GLY A 23 6.30 -17.09 14.43
N LEU A 24 7.55 -17.36 14.83
CA LEU A 24 8.74 -17.09 14.03
C LEU A 24 8.83 -18.06 12.82
N ALA A 25 8.40 -19.32 13.01
CA ALA A 25 8.32 -20.29 11.92
C ALA A 25 7.30 -19.90 10.85
N ILE A 26 6.13 -19.38 11.26
CA ILE A 26 5.12 -18.86 10.33
C ILE A 26 5.69 -17.65 9.58
N ALA A 27 6.18 -16.66 10.33
CA ALA A 27 6.72 -15.43 9.75
C ALA A 27 7.85 -15.70 8.73
N LEU A 28 8.74 -16.67 9.01
CA LEU A 28 9.82 -17.05 8.09
C LEU A 28 9.32 -17.49 6.71
N GLY A 29 8.25 -18.29 6.65
CA GLY A 29 7.68 -18.78 5.39
C GLY A 29 7.01 -17.68 4.58
N ASP A 30 6.49 -16.66 5.27
CA ASP A 30 5.70 -15.61 4.65
C ASP A 30 6.56 -14.50 4.04
N LEU A 31 7.77 -14.22 4.57
CA LEU A 31 8.59 -13.08 4.11
C LEU A 31 8.79 -12.99 2.58
N PRO A 32 9.14 -14.06 1.85
CA PRO A 32 9.28 -14.00 0.39
C PRO A 32 7.95 -13.70 -0.30
N ALA A 33 6.87 -14.35 0.14
CA ALA A 33 5.54 -14.16 -0.41
C ALA A 33 5.09 -12.72 -0.21
N GLN A 34 5.31 -12.15 0.98
CA GLN A 34 5.05 -10.74 1.31
C GLN A 34 5.81 -9.78 0.39
N ALA A 35 7.08 -10.07 0.08
CA ALA A 35 7.90 -9.24 -0.80
C ALA A 35 7.46 -9.30 -2.27
N TYR A 36 7.11 -10.49 -2.78
CA TYR A 36 6.68 -10.66 -4.18
C TYR A 36 5.23 -10.25 -4.42
N GLU A 37 4.32 -10.49 -3.47
CA GLU A 37 2.88 -10.18 -3.58
C GLU A 37 2.56 -8.70 -3.31
N GLY A 38 3.59 -7.86 -3.14
CA GLY A 38 3.40 -6.42 -2.97
C GLY A 38 2.82 -6.00 -1.62
N ARG A 39 2.81 -6.90 -0.63
CA ARG A 39 2.30 -6.64 0.73
C ARG A 39 3.34 -5.91 1.59
N TYR A 40 3.83 -4.78 1.07
CA TYR A 40 4.96 -4.05 1.64
C TYR A 40 4.70 -3.49 3.03
N ALA A 41 3.49 -3.03 3.32
CA ALA A 41 3.13 -2.54 4.65
C ALA A 41 3.29 -3.64 5.72
N GLN A 42 2.98 -4.90 5.37
CA GLN A 42 3.18 -6.05 6.25
C GLN A 42 4.66 -6.41 6.34
N LEU A 43 5.37 -6.43 5.22
CA LEU A 43 6.80 -6.70 5.18
C LEU A 43 7.62 -5.70 6.02
N ASP A 44 7.28 -4.40 5.95
CA ASP A 44 7.94 -3.31 6.69
C ASP A 44 7.73 -3.42 8.22
N VAL A 45 6.78 -4.22 8.67
CA VAL A 45 6.53 -4.51 10.10
C VAL A 45 7.13 -5.87 10.50
N VAL A 46 6.86 -6.91 9.74
CA VAL A 46 7.22 -8.29 10.09
C VAL A 46 8.72 -8.53 9.97
N ALA A 47 9.37 -8.04 8.91
CA ALA A 47 10.77 -8.35 8.67
C ALA A 47 11.72 -7.76 9.75
N PRO A 48 11.57 -6.49 10.19
CA PRO A 48 12.36 -5.98 11.31
C PRO A 48 12.10 -6.72 12.62
N ALA A 49 10.86 -7.14 12.89
CA ALA A 49 10.51 -7.91 14.09
C ALA A 49 11.17 -9.30 14.08
N VAL A 50 11.14 -10.00 12.94
CA VAL A 50 11.84 -11.29 12.76
C VAL A 50 13.35 -11.12 12.92
N ALA A 51 13.93 -10.06 12.35
CA ALA A 51 15.36 -9.78 12.49
C ALA A 51 15.77 -9.54 13.95
N GLY A 52 14.99 -8.75 14.71
CA GLY A 52 15.25 -8.49 16.13
C GLY A 52 15.12 -9.76 16.99
N GLN A 53 14.10 -10.58 16.76
CA GLN A 53 13.96 -11.87 17.46
C GLN A 53 15.08 -12.85 17.11
N ALA A 54 15.52 -12.87 15.85
CA ALA A 54 16.65 -13.70 15.42
C ALA A 54 17.97 -13.28 16.09
N GLU A 55 18.19 -11.99 16.27
CA GLU A 55 19.34 -11.45 17.01
C GLU A 55 19.31 -11.91 18.49
N GLU A 56 18.16 -11.80 19.16
CA GLU A 56 17.98 -12.25 20.56
C GLU A 56 18.23 -13.76 20.73
N LEU A 57 17.87 -14.55 19.73
CA LEU A 57 18.05 -16.01 19.72
C LEU A 57 19.44 -16.44 19.22
N GLU A 58 20.33 -15.50 18.90
CA GLU A 58 21.66 -15.75 18.31
C GLU A 58 21.57 -16.62 17.04
N LEU A 59 20.57 -16.35 16.19
CA LEU A 59 20.34 -17.01 14.90
C LEU A 59 20.72 -16.07 13.73
N PRO A 60 22.03 -15.85 13.47
CA PRO A 60 22.49 -14.84 12.51
C PRO A 60 22.02 -15.09 11.08
N TRP A 61 21.77 -16.34 10.69
CA TRP A 61 21.22 -16.67 9.38
C TRP A 61 19.76 -16.21 9.21
N LEU A 62 18.97 -16.26 10.29
CA LEU A 62 17.55 -15.87 10.27
C LEU A 62 17.45 -14.36 10.21
N GLU A 63 18.32 -13.68 10.95
CA GLU A 63 18.51 -12.24 10.88
C GLU A 63 18.87 -11.81 9.46
N PHE A 64 19.87 -12.47 8.84
CA PHE A 64 20.25 -12.21 7.45
C PHE A 64 19.07 -12.40 6.49
N TYR A 65 18.35 -13.52 6.60
CA TYR A 65 17.22 -13.83 5.73
C TYR A 65 16.11 -12.77 5.82
N ALA A 66 15.78 -12.34 7.05
CA ALA A 66 14.78 -11.30 7.27
C ALA A 66 15.21 -9.95 6.69
N ARG A 67 16.46 -9.52 6.94
CA ARG A 67 17.02 -8.29 6.38
C ARG A 67 17.09 -8.34 4.85
N TYR A 68 17.43 -9.48 4.28
CA TYR A 68 17.48 -9.68 2.83
C TYR A 68 16.10 -9.51 2.18
N TRP A 69 15.07 -10.19 2.66
CA TRP A 69 13.72 -10.07 2.08
C TRP A 69 13.11 -8.69 2.30
N HIS A 70 13.38 -8.05 3.44
CA HIS A 70 13.00 -6.65 3.64
C HIS A 70 13.62 -5.74 2.57
N LEU A 71 14.92 -5.91 2.33
CA LEU A 71 15.63 -5.14 1.33
C LEU A 71 15.11 -5.42 -0.09
N VAL A 72 14.90 -6.69 -0.46
CA VAL A 72 14.35 -7.08 -1.76
C VAL A 72 12.99 -6.43 -2.02
N GLY A 73 12.09 -6.42 -1.03
CA GLY A 73 10.80 -5.74 -1.15
C GLY A 73 10.92 -4.23 -1.39
N ARG A 74 12.02 -3.61 -0.96
CA ARG A 74 12.29 -2.17 -1.16
C ARG A 74 12.97 -1.88 -2.49
N ILE A 75 13.98 -2.65 -2.88
CA ILE A 75 14.80 -2.37 -4.06
C ILE A 75 14.29 -3.04 -5.33
N GLY A 76 13.45 -4.07 -5.21
CA GLY A 76 12.84 -4.77 -6.34
C GLY A 76 11.79 -3.89 -7.00
N ASP A 77 10.51 -4.24 -6.79
CA ASP A 77 9.43 -3.58 -7.51
C ASP A 77 9.19 -2.12 -7.08
N ARG A 78 9.43 -1.80 -5.81
CA ARG A 78 9.45 -0.42 -5.29
C ARG A 78 10.64 0.40 -5.79
N ALA A 79 11.66 -0.21 -6.40
CA ALA A 79 12.79 0.48 -7.02
C ALA A 79 13.46 1.55 -6.13
N GLN A 80 13.57 1.33 -4.81
CA GLN A 80 14.29 2.25 -3.93
C GLN A 80 15.79 2.27 -4.27
N GLY A 81 16.35 3.47 -4.37
CA GLY A 81 17.73 3.72 -4.75
C GLY A 81 18.59 4.12 -3.55
N ALA A 82 19.04 5.38 -3.54
CA ALA A 82 20.01 5.88 -2.55
C ALA A 82 19.57 5.69 -1.09
N VAL A 83 18.26 5.71 -0.79
CA VAL A 83 17.72 5.48 0.56
C VAL A 83 17.90 4.04 1.06
N ALA A 84 18.20 3.08 0.17
CA ALA A 84 18.41 1.67 0.49
C ALA A 84 19.88 1.24 0.31
N LEU A 85 20.77 2.12 -0.15
CA LEU A 85 22.18 1.79 -0.39
C LEU A 85 22.91 1.40 0.90
N GLY A 86 22.72 2.15 1.99
CA GLY A 86 23.34 1.85 3.28
C GLY A 86 22.96 0.45 3.78
N ASP A 87 21.66 0.14 3.76
CA ASP A 87 21.16 -1.18 4.17
C ASP A 87 21.70 -2.31 3.28
N ALA A 88 21.87 -2.07 1.98
CA ALA A 88 22.45 -3.05 1.06
C ALA A 88 23.96 -3.29 1.31
N GLU A 89 24.71 -2.24 1.63
CA GLU A 89 26.13 -2.34 2.02
C GLU A 89 26.28 -3.09 3.35
N GLU A 90 25.42 -2.78 4.34
CA GLU A 90 25.37 -3.48 5.62
C GLU A 90 25.03 -4.96 5.44
N LEU A 91 24.04 -5.28 4.61
CA LEU A 91 23.65 -6.66 4.32
C LEU A 91 24.80 -7.44 3.66
N LEU A 92 25.53 -6.83 2.72
CA LEU A 92 26.69 -7.47 2.09
C LEU A 92 27.83 -7.69 3.10
N ALA A 93 28.09 -6.72 3.99
CA ALA A 93 29.07 -6.90 5.06
C ALA A 93 28.65 -8.01 6.03
N PHE A 94 27.35 -8.09 6.35
CA PHE A 94 26.79 -9.15 7.20
C PHE A 94 26.95 -10.53 6.56
N ALA A 95 26.69 -10.66 5.26
CA ALA A 95 26.87 -11.90 4.50
C ALA A 95 28.31 -12.44 4.50
N GLN A 96 29.31 -11.58 4.77
CA GLN A 96 30.72 -11.97 4.81
C GLN A 96 31.18 -12.49 6.18
N ARG A 97 30.32 -12.42 7.22
CA ARG A 97 30.65 -12.96 8.55
C ARG A 97 30.84 -14.47 8.51
N GLU A 98 31.74 -15.00 9.35
CA GLU A 98 32.07 -16.43 9.36
C GLU A 98 30.87 -17.33 9.72
N ASP A 99 29.93 -16.83 10.51
CA ASP A 99 28.71 -17.52 10.93
C ASP A 99 27.53 -17.41 9.93
N VAL A 100 27.71 -16.66 8.83
CA VAL A 100 26.67 -16.41 7.81
C VAL A 100 27.15 -16.78 6.40
N ARG A 101 28.45 -16.73 6.12
CA ARG A 101 29.02 -16.91 4.77
C ARG A 101 28.65 -18.22 4.06
N ASP A 102 28.31 -19.25 4.84
CA ASP A 102 27.93 -20.57 4.34
C ASP A 102 26.41 -20.68 4.09
N CYS A 103 25.64 -19.60 4.31
CA CYS A 103 24.23 -19.51 3.97
C CYS A 103 24.04 -19.56 2.44
N PRO A 104 23.12 -20.40 1.91
CA PRO A 104 22.83 -20.45 0.47
C PRO A 104 22.42 -19.10 -0.14
N SER A 105 21.83 -18.21 0.66
CA SER A 105 21.38 -16.88 0.24
C SER A 105 22.45 -15.79 0.38
N ALA A 106 23.62 -16.07 0.99
CA ALA A 106 24.68 -15.07 1.17
C ALA A 106 25.14 -14.41 -0.15
N PRO A 107 25.27 -15.13 -1.29
CA PRO A 107 25.60 -14.50 -2.56
C PRO A 107 24.54 -13.49 -3.05
N ALA A 108 23.28 -13.63 -2.64
CA ALA A 108 22.19 -12.74 -3.04
C ALA A 108 22.31 -11.33 -2.44
N ALA A 109 23.10 -11.15 -1.36
CA ALA A 109 23.39 -9.82 -0.82
C ALA A 109 24.16 -8.94 -1.83
N LEU A 110 25.03 -9.54 -2.65
CA LEU A 110 25.74 -8.81 -3.68
C LEU A 110 24.82 -8.39 -4.83
N GLU A 111 23.88 -9.25 -5.21
CA GLU A 111 22.84 -8.91 -6.17
C GLU A 111 22.00 -7.75 -5.66
N ALA A 112 21.57 -7.79 -4.39
CA ALA A 112 20.80 -6.72 -3.78
C ALA A 112 21.56 -5.37 -3.80
N LEU A 113 22.86 -5.37 -3.47
CA LEU A 113 23.68 -4.17 -3.61
C LEU A 113 23.73 -3.66 -5.05
N ALA A 114 23.91 -4.56 -6.02
CA ALA A 114 23.96 -4.18 -7.44
C ALA A 114 22.62 -3.58 -7.92
N VAL A 115 21.48 -4.08 -7.45
CA VAL A 115 20.14 -3.53 -7.75
C VAL A 115 19.96 -2.15 -7.11
N ALA A 116 20.29 -1.99 -5.83
CA ALA A 116 20.18 -0.69 -5.14
C ALA A 116 21.05 0.39 -5.82
N GLN A 117 22.26 0.01 -6.26
CA GLN A 117 23.15 0.87 -7.06
C GLN A 117 22.56 1.21 -8.44
N ALA A 118 21.91 0.25 -9.09
CA ALA A 118 21.20 0.47 -10.36
C ALA A 118 20.07 1.49 -10.22
N ASN A 119 19.23 1.31 -9.19
CA ASN A 119 18.09 2.17 -8.91
C ASN A 119 18.53 3.60 -8.58
N ALA A 120 19.64 3.76 -7.84
CA ALA A 120 20.14 5.08 -7.45
C ALA A 120 20.69 5.88 -8.65
N ASP A 121 21.72 5.33 -9.31
CA ASP A 121 22.37 5.93 -10.47
C ASP A 121 23.14 4.85 -11.25
N GLY A 122 22.42 3.96 -11.94
CA GLY A 122 23.01 2.79 -12.61
C GLY A 122 24.31 3.08 -13.39
N PRO A 123 24.35 4.06 -14.30
CA PRO A 123 25.58 4.45 -14.98
C PRO A 123 26.69 4.95 -14.04
N GLY A 124 26.35 5.74 -13.02
CA GLY A 124 27.28 6.19 -11.99
C GLY A 124 27.93 5.08 -11.19
N TYR A 125 27.25 3.94 -11.01
CA TYR A 125 27.77 2.76 -10.31
C TYR A 125 28.22 1.63 -11.24
N ALA A 126 28.10 1.78 -12.57
CA ALA A 126 28.33 0.68 -13.50
C ALA A 126 29.74 0.07 -13.39
N ALA A 127 30.77 0.90 -13.21
CA ALA A 127 32.15 0.43 -13.05
C ALA A 127 32.34 -0.41 -11.77
N ASP A 128 31.75 0.03 -10.65
CA ASP A 128 31.81 -0.71 -9.39
C ASP A 128 31.02 -2.01 -9.46
N ARG A 129 29.81 -1.97 -10.03
CA ARG A 129 28.97 -3.16 -10.26
C ARG A 129 29.70 -4.19 -11.11
N LEU A 130 30.26 -3.80 -12.26
CA LEU A 130 31.01 -4.70 -13.14
C LEU A 130 32.21 -5.33 -12.42
N ARG A 131 32.96 -4.54 -11.65
CA ARG A 131 34.10 -5.03 -10.86
C ARG A 131 33.65 -6.07 -9.83
N LEU A 132 32.65 -5.77 -9.02
CA LEU A 132 32.17 -6.66 -7.96
C LEU A 132 31.54 -7.94 -8.52
N LEU A 133 30.65 -7.80 -9.52
CA LEU A 133 29.94 -8.92 -10.13
C LEU A 133 30.89 -9.84 -10.89
N SER A 134 31.93 -9.31 -11.56
CA SER A 134 32.92 -10.15 -12.25
C SER A 134 33.71 -11.05 -11.29
N VAL A 135 34.05 -10.53 -10.11
CA VAL A 135 34.74 -11.30 -9.06
C VAL A 135 33.84 -12.41 -8.54
N ALA A 136 32.56 -12.10 -8.25
CA ALA A 136 31.60 -13.10 -7.79
C ALA A 136 31.35 -14.19 -8.83
N LEU A 137 31.06 -13.81 -10.08
CA LEU A 137 30.78 -14.74 -11.17
C LEU A 137 31.97 -15.64 -11.52
N SER A 138 33.21 -15.23 -11.21
CA SER A 138 34.39 -16.07 -11.43
C SER A 138 34.42 -17.33 -10.54
N GLY A 139 33.67 -17.34 -9.44
CA GLY A 139 33.58 -18.46 -8.50
C GLY A 139 32.24 -19.20 -8.50
N VAL A 140 31.30 -18.84 -9.38
CA VAL A 140 29.94 -19.39 -9.42
C VAL A 140 29.76 -20.19 -10.71
N GLU A 141 29.46 -21.48 -10.57
CA GLU A 141 29.15 -22.36 -11.69
C GLU A 141 27.75 -22.07 -12.27
N PRO A 142 27.50 -22.32 -13.57
CA PRO A 142 26.20 -22.04 -14.20
C PRO A 142 24.98 -22.65 -13.51
N GLY A 143 25.12 -23.83 -12.89
CA GLY A 143 24.01 -24.50 -12.21
C GLY A 143 23.67 -23.97 -10.82
N ALA A 144 24.47 -23.05 -10.25
CA ALA A 144 24.24 -22.51 -8.92
C ALA A 144 23.04 -21.54 -8.90
N LEU A 145 22.29 -21.53 -7.79
CA LEU A 145 21.09 -20.70 -7.64
C LEU A 145 21.32 -19.20 -7.88
N SER A 146 22.49 -18.67 -7.50
CA SER A 146 22.82 -17.25 -7.66
C SER A 146 23.30 -16.86 -9.06
N PHE A 147 23.53 -17.83 -9.96
CA PHE A 147 24.17 -17.57 -11.25
C PHE A 147 23.31 -16.67 -12.15
N CYS A 148 22.01 -16.95 -12.28
CA CYS A 148 21.10 -16.18 -13.14
C CYS A 148 20.94 -14.73 -12.68
N GLY A 149 20.71 -14.51 -11.38
CA GLY A 149 20.57 -13.17 -10.79
C GLY A 149 21.84 -12.32 -10.97
N LEU A 150 23.00 -12.85 -10.59
CA LEU A 150 24.30 -12.17 -10.76
C LEU A 150 24.62 -11.87 -12.23
N THR A 151 24.35 -12.81 -13.13
CA THR A 151 24.56 -12.63 -14.58
C THR A 151 23.64 -11.54 -15.12
N THR A 152 22.37 -11.52 -14.72
CA THR A 152 21.40 -10.49 -15.10
C THR A 152 21.91 -9.11 -14.70
N GLN A 153 22.35 -8.95 -13.45
CA GLN A 153 22.92 -7.69 -12.98
C GLN A 153 24.19 -7.29 -13.73
N TYR A 154 25.03 -8.25 -14.13
CA TYR A 154 26.23 -7.96 -14.91
C TYR A 154 25.89 -7.45 -16.32
N VAL A 155 24.91 -8.07 -16.99
CA VAL A 155 24.39 -7.62 -18.29
C VAL A 155 23.81 -6.21 -18.18
N LEU A 156 23.01 -5.93 -17.16
CA LEU A 156 22.45 -4.61 -16.92
C LEU A 156 23.54 -3.57 -16.62
N ALA A 157 24.57 -3.91 -15.85
CA ALA A 157 25.71 -3.03 -15.61
C ALA A 157 26.52 -2.73 -16.88
N LEU A 158 26.61 -3.68 -17.83
CA LEU A 158 27.20 -3.42 -19.14
C LEU A 158 26.37 -2.40 -19.94
N LEU A 159 25.04 -2.49 -19.88
CA LEU A 159 24.15 -1.50 -20.49
C LEU A 159 24.30 -0.12 -19.87
N ASP A 160 24.32 -0.05 -18.54
CA ASP A 160 24.55 1.20 -17.81
C ASP A 160 25.90 1.83 -18.13
N SER A 161 26.92 1.02 -18.45
CA SER A 161 28.24 1.49 -18.90
C SER A 161 28.31 1.88 -20.39
N GLY A 162 27.18 1.85 -21.12
CA GLY A 162 27.13 2.20 -22.53
C GLY A 162 27.76 1.16 -23.46
N ARG A 163 27.77 -0.13 -23.07
CA ARG A 163 28.38 -1.24 -23.82
C ARG A 163 27.34 -2.29 -24.27
N PRO A 164 26.30 -1.90 -25.05
CA PRO A 164 25.19 -2.81 -25.37
C PRO A 164 25.62 -4.02 -26.20
N GLY A 165 26.57 -3.89 -27.13
CA GLY A 165 27.08 -5.03 -27.90
C GLY A 165 27.78 -6.08 -27.04
N GLU A 166 28.50 -5.66 -26.00
CA GLU A 166 29.14 -6.58 -25.06
C GLU A 166 28.13 -7.21 -24.11
N ALA A 167 27.09 -6.47 -23.72
CA ALA A 167 25.97 -6.98 -22.94
C ALA A 167 25.25 -8.12 -23.68
N VAL A 168 24.98 -7.95 -24.98
CA VAL A 168 24.40 -9.01 -25.84
C VAL A 168 25.29 -10.24 -25.86
N ALA A 169 26.58 -10.08 -26.19
CA ALA A 169 27.51 -11.19 -26.29
C ALA A 169 27.67 -11.96 -24.96
N TYR A 170 27.67 -11.24 -23.83
CA TYR A 170 27.76 -11.84 -22.51
C TYR A 170 26.49 -12.63 -22.16
N ALA A 171 25.31 -12.06 -22.42
CA ALA A 171 24.03 -12.72 -22.17
C ALA A 171 23.89 -14.01 -23.01
N GLU A 172 24.19 -13.95 -24.30
CA GLU A 172 24.18 -15.12 -25.19
C GLU A 172 25.12 -16.22 -24.67
N SER A 173 26.36 -15.87 -24.32
CA SER A 173 27.33 -16.81 -23.76
C SER A 173 26.88 -17.41 -22.42
N ALA A 174 26.25 -16.62 -21.55
CA ALA A 174 25.73 -17.12 -20.28
C ALA A 174 24.57 -18.11 -20.47
N ILE A 175 23.64 -17.80 -21.38
CA ILE A 175 22.53 -18.70 -21.73
C ILE A 175 23.06 -20.00 -22.33
N GLU A 176 24.09 -19.94 -23.20
CA GLU A 176 24.74 -21.15 -23.72
C GLU A 176 25.41 -22.00 -22.64
N ARG A 177 26.07 -21.36 -21.66
CA ARG A 177 26.68 -22.07 -20.51
C ARG A 177 25.64 -22.74 -19.63
N LEU A 178 24.49 -22.11 -19.41
CA LEU A 178 23.36 -22.70 -18.69
C LEU A 178 22.84 -23.95 -19.42
N ARG A 179 22.57 -23.84 -20.73
CA ARG A 179 22.15 -24.99 -21.54
C ARG A 179 23.18 -26.12 -21.53
N ALA A 180 24.47 -25.80 -21.61
CA ALA A 180 25.54 -26.79 -21.56
C ALA A 180 25.63 -27.50 -20.19
N ALA A 181 25.12 -26.88 -19.13
CA ALA A 181 25.00 -27.44 -17.80
C ALA A 181 23.64 -28.12 -17.53
N ASP A 182 22.78 -28.27 -18.54
CA ASP A 182 21.42 -28.82 -18.42
C ASP A 182 20.49 -28.00 -17.51
N HIS A 183 20.69 -26.67 -17.51
CA HIS A 183 19.84 -25.70 -16.82
C HIS A 183 19.25 -24.68 -17.79
N ASP A 184 18.02 -24.24 -17.50
CA ASP A 184 17.36 -23.16 -18.25
C ASP A 184 17.75 -21.79 -17.70
N ALA A 185 17.74 -20.77 -18.57
CA ALA A 185 17.85 -19.39 -18.14
C ALA A 185 16.54 -18.90 -17.49
N SER A 186 16.65 -17.95 -16.55
CA SER A 186 15.48 -17.25 -16.04
C SER A 186 14.92 -16.26 -17.08
N TRP A 187 13.65 -15.93 -16.94
CA TRP A 187 13.00 -14.92 -17.78
C TRP A 187 13.71 -13.55 -17.67
N GLU A 188 14.18 -13.20 -16.47
CA GLU A 188 14.85 -11.93 -16.15
C GLU A 188 16.17 -11.78 -16.92
N LEU A 189 16.97 -12.86 -17.03
CA LEU A 189 18.18 -12.86 -17.84
C LEU A 189 17.86 -12.68 -19.33
N ALA A 190 16.81 -13.34 -19.82
CA ALA A 190 16.36 -13.19 -21.20
C ALA A 190 15.80 -11.79 -21.49
N ALA A 191 15.06 -11.19 -20.54
CA ALA A 191 14.58 -9.82 -20.63
C ALA A 191 15.74 -8.81 -20.63
N ALA A 192 16.78 -9.03 -19.82
CA ALA A 192 18.00 -8.22 -19.86
C ALA A 192 18.73 -8.35 -21.22
N ALA A 193 18.76 -9.54 -21.81
CA ALA A 193 19.28 -9.75 -23.16
C ALA A 193 18.47 -9.00 -24.23
N ALA A 194 17.14 -9.01 -24.13
CA ALA A 194 16.26 -8.25 -25.02
C ALA A 194 16.47 -6.74 -24.89
N ARG A 195 16.63 -6.21 -23.67
CA ARG A 195 17.01 -4.80 -23.44
C ARG A 195 18.36 -4.47 -24.07
N ALA A 196 19.33 -5.40 -23.98
CA ALA A 196 20.64 -5.21 -24.60
C ALA A 196 20.58 -5.19 -26.13
N LEU A 197 19.76 -6.06 -26.74
CA LEU A 197 19.50 -6.05 -28.17
C LEU A 197 18.81 -4.76 -28.63
N LEU A 198 17.81 -4.30 -27.88
CA LEU A 198 17.12 -3.04 -28.17
C LEU A 198 18.09 -1.84 -28.10
N ALA A 199 18.93 -1.77 -27.06
CA ALA A 199 19.94 -0.73 -26.91
C ALA A 199 21.08 -0.81 -27.95
N ALA A 200 21.23 -1.94 -28.63
CA ALA A 200 22.16 -2.14 -29.75
C ALA A 200 21.51 -1.85 -31.12
N ASP A 201 20.34 -1.20 -31.15
CA ASP A 201 19.53 -0.95 -32.35
C ASP A 201 19.12 -2.23 -33.11
N ARG A 202 18.93 -3.34 -32.40
CA ARG A 202 18.51 -4.65 -32.95
C ARG A 202 17.10 -5.01 -32.46
N ALA A 203 16.13 -4.14 -32.74
CA ALA A 203 14.77 -4.27 -32.20
C ALA A 203 14.03 -5.53 -32.66
N GLU A 204 14.23 -5.99 -33.91
CA GLU A 204 13.65 -7.25 -34.40
C GLU A 204 14.18 -8.47 -33.64
N ASP A 205 15.50 -8.50 -33.38
CA ASP A 205 16.12 -9.57 -32.60
C ASP A 205 15.66 -9.53 -31.15
N ALA A 206 15.48 -8.33 -30.58
CA ALA A 206 14.93 -8.15 -29.23
C ALA A 206 13.52 -8.74 -29.12
N LEU A 207 12.66 -8.50 -30.12
CA LEU A 207 11.31 -9.06 -30.16
C LEU A 207 11.34 -10.59 -30.23
N ALA A 208 12.18 -11.16 -31.11
CA ALA A 208 12.33 -12.60 -31.23
C ALA A 208 12.86 -13.24 -29.93
N ALA A 209 13.78 -12.56 -29.24
CA ALA A 209 14.29 -13.01 -27.94
C ALA A 209 13.20 -13.03 -26.86
N LEU A 210 12.34 -12.01 -26.82
CA LEU A 210 11.20 -11.96 -25.87
C LEU A 210 10.19 -13.07 -26.14
N GLU A 211 9.85 -13.33 -27.40
CA GLU A 211 8.93 -14.40 -27.78
C GLU A 211 9.49 -15.79 -27.42
N ALA A 212 10.80 -15.98 -27.57
CA ALA A 212 11.47 -17.20 -27.11
C ALA A 212 11.50 -17.31 -25.58
N ALA A 213 11.57 -16.17 -24.87
CA ALA A 213 11.61 -16.12 -23.41
C ALA A 213 10.26 -16.43 -22.74
N SER A 214 9.14 -16.37 -23.47
CA SER A 214 7.81 -16.56 -22.88
C SER A 214 7.62 -17.93 -22.19
N GLY A 215 8.41 -18.95 -22.56
CA GLY A 215 8.41 -20.27 -21.92
C GLY A 215 9.35 -20.44 -20.72
N LEU A 216 10.19 -19.43 -20.40
CA LEU A 216 11.18 -19.52 -19.32
C LEU A 216 10.54 -19.30 -17.95
N LYS A 217 11.13 -19.92 -16.92
CA LYS A 217 10.72 -19.75 -15.53
C LYS A 217 11.14 -18.35 -15.04
N PRO A 218 10.22 -17.53 -14.51
CA PRO A 218 10.59 -16.28 -13.87
C PRO A 218 11.09 -16.48 -12.44
N ASP A 219 12.01 -15.62 -12.04
CA ASP A 219 12.43 -15.44 -10.65
C ASP A 219 11.34 -14.66 -9.87
N ASP A 220 10.61 -13.76 -10.54
CA ASP A 220 9.46 -13.00 -10.01
C ASP A 220 8.18 -13.25 -10.85
N PRO A 221 7.43 -14.33 -10.58
CA PRO A 221 6.26 -14.71 -11.38
C PRO A 221 5.10 -13.71 -11.28
N ILE A 222 5.00 -12.97 -10.17
CA ILE A 222 3.88 -12.06 -9.90
C ILE A 222 3.99 -10.82 -10.78
N ASN A 223 5.19 -10.24 -10.86
CA ASN A 223 5.41 -9.01 -11.61
C ASN A 223 5.75 -9.25 -13.08
N ARG A 224 6.07 -10.49 -13.47
CA ARG A 224 6.43 -10.84 -14.85
C ARG A 224 5.41 -10.33 -15.90
N PRO A 225 4.08 -10.54 -15.77
CA PRO A 225 3.15 -10.22 -16.85
C PRO A 225 3.20 -8.76 -17.28
N HIS A 226 3.20 -7.83 -16.32
CA HIS A 226 3.25 -6.41 -16.64
C HIS A 226 4.65 -5.98 -17.11
N ARG A 227 5.73 -6.54 -16.55
CA ARG A 227 7.11 -6.23 -16.99
C ARG A 227 7.37 -6.71 -18.42
N GLU A 228 6.85 -7.88 -18.79
CA GLU A 228 6.90 -8.42 -20.16
C GLU A 228 6.09 -7.53 -21.11
N GLY A 229 4.88 -7.13 -20.72
CA GLY A 229 4.04 -6.21 -21.51
C GLY A 229 4.71 -4.87 -21.79
N VAL A 230 5.29 -4.23 -20.77
CA VAL A 230 6.01 -2.96 -20.91
C VAL A 230 7.19 -3.06 -21.89
N LEU A 231 8.06 -4.04 -21.70
CA LEU A 231 9.23 -4.22 -22.56
C LEU A 231 8.81 -4.58 -23.99
N ARG A 232 7.80 -5.44 -24.17
CA ARG A 232 7.25 -5.79 -25.48
C ARG A 232 6.65 -4.58 -26.18
N ALA A 233 5.87 -3.76 -25.47
CA ALA A 233 5.29 -2.54 -26.01
C ALA A 233 6.37 -1.54 -26.48
N LEU A 234 7.44 -1.38 -25.69
CA LEU A 234 8.56 -0.53 -26.07
C LEU A 234 9.23 -1.04 -27.36
N VAL A 235 9.56 -2.33 -27.43
CA VAL A 235 10.19 -2.94 -28.63
C VAL A 235 9.30 -2.81 -29.86
N LEU A 236 8.00 -3.14 -29.74
CA LEU A 236 7.04 -3.01 -30.83
C LEU A 236 6.84 -1.55 -31.27
N GLY A 237 6.84 -0.62 -30.32
CA GLY A 237 6.78 0.82 -30.56
C GLY A 237 8.00 1.30 -31.37
N THR A 238 9.21 0.88 -30.98
CA THR A 238 10.45 1.19 -31.71
C THR A 238 10.43 0.65 -33.14
N LEU A 239 9.80 -0.51 -33.36
CA LEU A 239 9.60 -1.10 -34.70
C LEU A 239 8.50 -0.41 -35.52
N GLY A 240 7.76 0.55 -34.94
CA GLY A 240 6.61 1.20 -35.59
C GLY A 240 5.36 0.32 -35.69
N ARG A 241 5.30 -0.79 -34.95
CA ARG A 241 4.14 -1.70 -34.90
C ARG A 241 3.11 -1.19 -33.88
N THR A 242 2.59 0.02 -34.12
CA THR A 242 1.82 0.81 -33.14
C THR A 242 0.64 0.05 -32.52
N SER A 243 -0.22 -0.61 -33.31
CA SER A 243 -1.40 -1.28 -32.74
C SER A 243 -1.02 -2.44 -31.80
N GLU A 244 -0.01 -3.22 -32.17
CA GLU A 244 0.46 -4.34 -31.34
C GLU A 244 1.19 -3.83 -30.09
N ALA A 245 1.89 -2.70 -30.21
CA ALA A 245 2.53 -2.05 -29.07
C ALA A 245 1.50 -1.54 -28.06
N VAL A 246 0.39 -0.96 -28.52
CA VAL A 246 -0.72 -0.53 -27.66
C VAL A 246 -1.40 -1.73 -27.00
N GLU A 247 -1.64 -2.81 -27.73
CA GLU A 247 -2.23 -4.05 -27.18
C GLU A 247 -1.33 -4.69 -26.11
N ALA A 248 0.00 -4.59 -26.26
CA ALA A 248 0.95 -5.12 -25.30
C ALA A 248 1.17 -4.23 -24.07
N LEU A 249 0.89 -2.93 -24.16
CA LEU A 249 1.18 -1.97 -23.10
C LEU A 249 0.19 -2.15 -21.94
N PRO A 250 0.65 -2.46 -20.72
CA PRO A 250 -0.25 -2.57 -19.58
C PRO A 250 -0.88 -1.20 -19.23
N ASP A 251 -2.12 -1.24 -18.77
CA ASP A 251 -2.87 -0.06 -18.35
C ASP A 251 -2.21 0.63 -17.15
N LEU A 252 -2.53 1.92 -16.98
CA LEU A 252 -2.00 2.73 -15.90
C LEU A 252 -2.35 2.18 -14.51
N ASP A 253 -3.55 1.62 -14.35
CA ASP A 253 -4.00 1.01 -13.09
C ASP A 253 -3.21 -0.26 -12.74
N VAL A 254 -2.59 -0.91 -13.72
CA VAL A 254 -1.69 -2.03 -13.48
C VAL A 254 -0.32 -1.51 -13.08
N VAL A 255 0.27 -0.60 -13.86
CA VAL A 255 1.66 -0.17 -13.59
C VAL A 255 1.78 0.86 -12.47
N GLY A 256 0.70 1.54 -12.08
CA GLY A 256 0.71 2.70 -11.18
C GLY A 256 1.32 2.45 -9.82
N ASP A 257 1.28 1.19 -9.35
CA ASP A 257 1.83 0.75 -8.06
C ASP A 257 3.21 0.07 -8.18
N HIS A 258 3.79 0.02 -9.38
CA HIS A 258 5.04 -0.69 -9.69
C HIS A 258 6.15 0.27 -10.18
N PRO A 259 6.82 1.02 -9.27
CA PRO A 259 7.84 2.01 -9.63
C PRO A 259 8.94 1.52 -10.56
N HIS A 260 9.35 0.25 -10.44
CA HIS A 260 10.34 -0.38 -11.32
C HIS A 260 9.98 -0.25 -12.82
N SER A 261 8.69 -0.22 -13.16
CA SER A 261 8.22 -0.12 -14.54
C SER A 261 8.03 1.31 -15.03
N PHE A 262 7.99 2.33 -14.14
CA PHE A 262 7.61 3.71 -14.50
C PHE A 262 8.44 4.31 -15.64
N VAL A 263 9.78 4.17 -15.59
CA VAL A 263 10.67 4.75 -16.60
C VAL A 263 10.47 4.06 -17.95
N GLU A 264 10.48 2.72 -17.99
CA GLU A 264 10.34 1.97 -19.24
C GLU A 264 8.95 2.12 -19.86
N TRP A 265 7.89 2.12 -19.02
CA TRP A 265 6.52 2.38 -19.45
C TRP A 265 6.37 3.79 -20.02
N SER A 266 6.95 4.81 -19.36
CA SER A 266 6.85 6.20 -19.86
C SER A 266 7.55 6.39 -21.21
N ARG A 267 8.63 5.65 -21.46
CA ARG A 267 9.31 5.61 -22.77
C ARG A 267 8.43 4.96 -23.84
N ALA A 268 7.77 3.84 -23.52
CA ALA A 268 6.84 3.20 -24.44
C ALA A 268 5.69 4.16 -24.80
N VAL A 269 5.10 4.82 -23.79
CA VAL A 269 4.06 5.83 -24.00
C VAL A 269 4.56 7.00 -24.84
N HIS A 270 5.78 7.49 -24.61
CA HIS A 270 6.35 8.57 -25.41
C HIS A 270 6.47 8.20 -26.89
N VAL A 271 6.92 6.98 -27.20
CA VAL A 271 6.97 6.46 -28.58
C VAL A 271 5.56 6.35 -29.19
N LEU A 272 4.55 6.00 -28.39
CA LEU A 272 3.17 5.79 -28.82
C LEU A 272 2.30 7.05 -28.80
N ALA A 273 2.72 8.14 -28.14
CA ALA A 273 1.92 9.35 -27.93
C ALA A 273 1.56 10.11 -29.22
N GLY A 274 2.32 9.88 -30.30
CA GLY A 274 1.98 10.39 -31.63
C GLY A 274 0.85 9.61 -32.33
N SER A 275 0.42 8.47 -31.76
CA SER A 275 -0.72 7.70 -32.25
C SER A 275 -2.04 8.28 -31.74
N SER A 276 -3.13 8.07 -32.48
CA SER A 276 -4.47 8.41 -31.98
C SER A 276 -5.01 7.39 -30.96
N GLN A 277 -4.21 6.40 -30.56
CA GLN A 277 -4.62 5.29 -29.69
C GLN A 277 -4.23 5.51 -28.22
N ILE A 278 -3.20 6.30 -27.96
CA ILE A 278 -2.77 6.68 -26.59
C ILE A 278 -2.98 8.18 -26.41
N ALA A 279 -3.80 8.56 -25.43
CA ALA A 279 -4.09 9.96 -25.17
C ALA A 279 -2.98 10.63 -24.34
N ASN A 280 -2.29 11.62 -24.92
CA ASN A 280 -1.35 12.48 -24.20
C ASN A 280 -2.12 13.64 -23.52
N THR A 281 -2.51 13.44 -22.27
CA THR A 281 -3.35 14.38 -21.51
C THR A 281 -2.62 15.00 -20.32
N TRP A 282 -3.21 16.05 -19.72
CA TRP A 282 -2.71 16.65 -18.48
C TRP A 282 -2.77 15.66 -17.30
N GLN A 283 -3.72 14.73 -17.28
CA GLN A 283 -3.83 13.68 -16.25
C GLN A 283 -2.59 12.78 -16.27
N LEU A 284 -2.17 12.34 -17.46
CA LEU A 284 -0.93 11.60 -17.63
C LEU A 284 0.27 12.46 -17.17
N GLY A 285 0.30 13.74 -17.54
CA GLY A 285 1.32 14.68 -17.07
C GLY A 285 1.42 14.77 -15.54
N ARG A 286 0.28 14.82 -14.85
CA ARG A 286 0.21 14.80 -13.38
C ARG A 286 0.74 13.50 -12.79
N VAL A 287 0.41 12.35 -13.38
CA VAL A 287 0.90 11.04 -12.92
C VAL A 287 2.41 10.91 -13.08
N LEU A 288 2.97 11.28 -14.24
CA LEU A 288 4.42 11.32 -14.44
C LEU A 288 5.10 12.27 -13.44
N ARG A 289 4.45 13.39 -13.12
CA ARG A 289 4.93 14.33 -12.11
C ARG A 289 4.91 13.74 -10.68
N GLN A 290 3.97 12.86 -10.35
CA GLN A 290 4.00 12.11 -9.08
C GLN A 290 5.14 11.08 -9.06
N TRP A 291 5.38 10.38 -10.16
CA TRP A 291 6.48 9.42 -10.27
C TRP A 291 7.86 10.08 -10.16
N ILE A 292 8.03 11.30 -10.70
CA ILE A 292 9.25 12.10 -10.55
C ILE A 292 9.52 12.39 -9.06
N ASP A 293 8.50 12.77 -8.29
CA ASP A 293 8.62 13.03 -6.84
C ASP A 293 8.92 11.76 -6.06
N TYR A 294 8.29 10.64 -6.43
CA TYR A 294 8.59 9.34 -5.85
C TYR A 294 10.09 9.04 -5.93
N PHE A 295 10.70 9.17 -7.10
CA PHE A 295 12.12 8.91 -7.27
C PHE A 295 13.02 9.97 -6.63
N ALA A 296 12.58 11.22 -6.53
CA ALA A 296 13.29 12.22 -5.73
C ALA A 296 13.34 11.82 -4.24
N MET A 297 12.24 11.30 -3.70
CA MET A 297 12.12 10.87 -2.30
C MET A 297 12.83 9.55 -2.02
N MET A 298 12.73 8.57 -2.92
CA MET A 298 13.29 7.23 -2.76
C MET A 298 14.73 7.10 -3.26
N GLY A 299 15.36 8.22 -3.64
CA GLY A 299 16.76 8.25 -4.05
C GLY A 299 17.05 7.62 -5.41
N GLY A 300 16.06 7.52 -6.30
CA GLY A 300 16.22 7.04 -7.68
C GLY A 300 16.55 8.18 -8.63
N TYR A 301 17.70 8.82 -8.43
CA TYR A 301 18.00 10.12 -9.03
C TYR A 301 18.06 10.08 -10.56
N ARG A 302 18.58 8.99 -11.15
CA ARG A 302 18.62 8.81 -12.60
C ARG A 302 17.21 8.71 -13.20
N ALA A 303 16.33 7.92 -12.57
CA ALA A 303 14.95 7.73 -12.99
C ALA A 303 14.16 9.04 -12.92
N ARG A 304 14.36 9.84 -11.86
CA ARG A 304 13.79 11.19 -11.73
C ARG A 304 14.11 12.07 -12.96
N VAL A 305 15.38 12.13 -13.37
CA VAL A 305 15.82 12.98 -14.51
C VAL A 305 15.26 12.46 -15.83
N GLU A 306 15.31 11.15 -16.07
CA GLU A 306 14.78 10.52 -17.29
C GLU A 306 13.27 10.73 -17.43
N LEU A 307 12.50 10.53 -16.35
CA LEU A 307 11.06 10.80 -16.34
C LEU A 307 10.74 12.28 -16.59
N ALA A 308 11.52 13.20 -16.00
CA ALA A 308 11.32 14.63 -16.23
C ALA A 308 11.55 15.01 -17.70
N LEU A 309 12.55 14.43 -18.35
CA LEU A 309 12.79 14.63 -19.78
C LEU A 309 11.64 14.08 -20.63
N THR A 310 11.22 12.82 -20.38
CA THR A 310 10.11 12.20 -21.12
C THR A 310 8.79 12.94 -20.92
N ALA A 311 8.47 13.33 -19.70
CA ALA A 311 7.29 14.13 -19.38
C ALA A 311 7.34 15.51 -20.05
N GLY A 312 8.54 16.12 -20.14
CA GLY A 312 8.75 17.40 -20.81
C GLY A 312 8.51 17.33 -22.31
N ASP A 313 9.02 16.29 -22.97
CA ASP A 313 8.76 16.06 -24.40
C ASP A 313 7.26 15.82 -24.67
N LEU A 314 6.59 15.06 -23.81
CA LEU A 314 5.14 14.88 -23.88
C LEU A 314 4.38 16.20 -23.65
N ALA A 315 4.82 17.06 -22.72
CA ALA A 315 4.23 18.37 -22.48
C ALA A 315 4.35 19.26 -23.73
N ILE A 316 5.52 19.31 -24.37
CA ILE A 316 5.70 20.03 -25.64
C ILE A 316 4.72 19.54 -26.70
N ALA A 317 4.58 18.22 -26.86
CA ALA A 317 3.68 17.63 -27.85
C ALA A 317 2.21 18.04 -27.65
N ARG A 318 1.78 18.36 -26.42
CA ARG A 318 0.44 18.88 -26.10
C ARG A 318 0.38 20.39 -25.86
N GLN A 319 1.45 21.14 -26.21
CA GLN A 319 1.58 22.59 -26.03
C GLN A 319 1.63 23.08 -24.57
N GLY A 320 2.03 22.22 -23.63
CA GLY A 320 2.28 22.52 -22.22
C GLY A 320 3.62 23.23 -21.98
N VAL A 321 3.80 24.43 -22.53
CA VAL A 321 5.12 25.10 -22.60
C VAL A 321 5.71 25.39 -21.22
N TRP A 322 4.89 25.93 -20.30
CA TRP A 322 5.35 26.25 -18.95
C TRP A 322 5.79 24.98 -18.19
N GLN A 323 5.08 23.87 -18.39
CA GLN A 323 5.37 22.61 -17.71
C GLN A 323 6.68 22.02 -18.23
N ALA A 324 6.90 22.05 -19.54
CA ALA A 324 8.14 21.59 -20.16
C ALA A 324 9.37 22.36 -19.63
N ARG A 325 9.27 23.68 -19.48
CA ARG A 325 10.35 24.51 -18.88
C ARG A 325 10.65 24.09 -17.45
N TYR A 326 9.61 23.90 -16.65
CA TYR A 326 9.79 23.51 -15.25
C TYR A 326 10.30 22.08 -15.09
N LEU A 327 9.88 21.16 -15.96
CA LEU A 327 10.42 19.80 -16.01
C LEU A 327 11.90 19.80 -16.41
N ALA A 328 12.34 20.73 -17.27
CA ALA A 328 13.75 20.95 -17.54
C ALA A 328 14.51 21.47 -16.29
N ASP A 329 13.91 22.38 -15.51
CA ASP A 329 14.49 22.83 -14.23
C ASP A 329 14.59 21.67 -13.23
N ILE A 330 13.57 20.81 -13.12
CA ILE A 330 13.61 19.61 -12.28
C ILE A 330 14.73 18.67 -12.73
N ALA A 331 14.82 18.40 -14.03
CA ALA A 331 15.85 17.53 -14.60
C ALA A 331 17.25 18.08 -14.32
N GLU A 332 17.46 19.40 -14.47
CA GLU A 332 18.72 20.05 -14.16
C GLU A 332 19.08 19.98 -12.67
N SER A 333 18.11 20.22 -11.78
CA SER A 333 18.33 20.09 -10.34
C SER A 333 18.73 18.67 -9.92
N GLY A 334 18.20 17.65 -10.62
CA GLY A 334 18.51 16.26 -10.36
C GLY A 334 19.94 15.86 -10.77
N LEU A 335 20.62 16.65 -11.62
CA LEU A 335 22.00 16.33 -12.05
C LEU A 335 23.00 16.37 -10.89
N ALA A 336 22.78 17.23 -9.89
CA ALA A 336 23.68 17.38 -8.75
C ALA A 336 23.72 16.14 -7.84
N GLU A 337 22.70 15.28 -7.91
CA GLU A 337 22.58 14.04 -7.13
C GLU A 337 23.19 12.83 -7.86
N LEU A 338 23.60 12.99 -9.14
CA LEU A 338 24.23 11.94 -9.94
C LEU A 338 25.75 11.95 -9.74
N LYS A 339 26.40 10.80 -9.95
CA LYS A 339 27.86 10.75 -9.96
C LYS A 339 28.41 11.51 -11.16
N GLU A 340 29.20 12.56 -10.90
CA GLU A 340 29.69 13.53 -11.89
C GLU A 340 30.29 12.88 -13.15
N GLU A 341 31.04 11.79 -12.98
CA GLU A 341 31.77 11.10 -14.06
C GLU A 341 30.84 10.44 -15.11
N GLN A 342 29.54 10.27 -14.81
CA GLN A 342 28.60 9.49 -15.62
C GLN A 342 27.28 10.21 -15.91
N VAL A 343 27.29 11.54 -15.85
CA VAL A 343 26.15 12.41 -16.24
C VAL A 343 25.84 12.31 -17.75
N GLY A 344 26.83 11.96 -18.57
CA GLY A 344 26.65 11.62 -19.99
C GLY A 344 25.98 12.73 -20.81
N GLU A 345 24.98 12.36 -21.61
CA GLU A 345 24.27 13.27 -22.53
C GLU A 345 23.10 14.05 -21.89
N LEU A 346 22.82 13.83 -20.60
CA LEU A 346 21.68 14.44 -19.91
C LEU A 346 21.67 15.98 -20.00
N PRO A 347 22.78 16.71 -19.79
CA PRO A 347 22.78 18.17 -19.90
C PRO A 347 22.41 18.65 -21.32
N ALA A 348 22.84 17.93 -22.36
CA ALA A 348 22.49 18.25 -23.74
C ALA A 348 21.01 17.98 -24.03
N ARG A 349 20.44 16.90 -23.48
CA ARG A 349 19.00 16.60 -23.56
C ARG A 349 18.15 17.65 -22.83
N ILE A 350 18.57 18.07 -21.65
CA ILE A 350 17.91 19.16 -20.89
C ILE A 350 17.96 20.47 -21.68
N ALA A 351 19.12 20.83 -22.23
CA ALA A 351 19.27 22.03 -23.07
C ALA A 351 18.45 21.96 -24.37
N LYS A 352 18.25 20.76 -24.93
CA LYS A 352 17.32 20.55 -26.05
C LYS A 352 15.87 20.77 -25.60
N LEU A 353 15.44 20.17 -24.50
CA LEU A 353 14.09 20.34 -23.96
C LEU A 353 13.74 21.82 -23.73
N ARG A 354 14.65 22.59 -23.13
CA ARG A 354 14.48 24.05 -22.96
C ARG A 354 14.29 24.78 -24.28
N ARG A 355 15.15 24.50 -25.27
CA ARG A 355 15.06 25.12 -26.61
C ARG A 355 13.76 24.78 -27.31
N ASP A 356 13.32 23.53 -27.22
CA ASP A 356 12.09 23.08 -27.86
C ASP A 356 10.87 23.74 -27.19
N ALA A 357 10.86 23.84 -25.86
CA ALA A 357 9.85 24.59 -25.12
C ALA A 357 9.81 26.07 -25.55
N ASP A 358 10.96 26.74 -25.64
CA ASP A 358 11.04 28.15 -26.06
C ASP A 358 10.62 28.39 -27.51
N SER A 359 10.74 27.37 -28.37
CA SER A 359 10.29 27.42 -29.77
C SER A 359 8.81 27.10 -29.96
N THR A 360 8.17 26.51 -28.94
CA THR A 360 6.77 26.08 -29.00
C THR A 360 5.85 27.26 -28.69
N ALA A 361 4.88 27.52 -29.57
CA ALA A 361 3.89 28.57 -29.33
C ALA A 361 2.88 28.12 -28.25
N PRO A 362 2.67 28.93 -27.20
CA PRO A 362 1.70 28.60 -26.16
C PRO A 362 0.26 28.70 -26.68
N PRO A 363 -0.71 28.02 -26.02
CA PRO A 363 -2.11 28.10 -26.38
C PRO A 363 -2.66 29.53 -26.23
N GLU A 364 -3.53 29.94 -27.16
CA GLU A 364 -4.19 31.25 -27.14
C GLU A 364 -5.03 31.41 -25.86
N ALA A 365 -4.86 32.52 -25.16
CA ALA A 365 -5.55 32.78 -23.90
C ALA A 365 -7.03 33.13 -24.12
N PRO A 366 -7.94 32.68 -23.23
CA PRO A 366 -9.34 33.03 -23.31
C PRO A 366 -9.54 34.48 -22.86
N GLY A 367 -9.99 35.32 -23.79
CA GLY A 367 -10.40 36.69 -23.49
C GLY A 367 -9.29 37.63 -22.97
N PRO A 368 -9.67 38.87 -22.62
CA PRO A 368 -8.76 39.86 -22.03
C PRO A 368 -8.28 39.46 -20.63
N LEU A 369 -7.10 39.94 -20.22
CA LEU A 369 -6.48 39.62 -18.92
C LEU A 369 -7.41 39.88 -17.72
N GLY A 370 -8.12 41.02 -17.71
CA GLY A 370 -9.02 41.39 -16.60
C GLY A 370 -10.30 40.56 -16.50
N GLU A 371 -10.61 39.73 -17.49
CA GLU A 371 -11.79 38.85 -17.47
C GLU A 371 -11.42 37.39 -17.14
N ARG A 372 -10.12 37.05 -17.04
CA ARG A 372 -9.65 35.67 -16.94
C ARG A 372 -10.14 34.93 -15.69
N VAL A 373 -10.19 35.60 -14.53
CA VAL A 373 -10.71 34.98 -13.29
C VAL A 373 -12.18 34.62 -13.44
N GLY A 374 -13.00 35.54 -13.99
CA GLY A 374 -14.42 35.25 -14.23
C GLY A 374 -14.64 34.14 -15.25
N ILE A 375 -13.80 34.04 -16.28
CA ILE A 375 -13.86 32.94 -17.25
C ILE A 375 -13.42 31.61 -16.61
N PHE A 376 -12.42 31.63 -15.73
CA PHE A 376 -12.00 30.45 -14.96
C PHE A 376 -13.14 29.95 -14.09
N ASP A 377 -13.75 30.82 -13.29
CA ASP A 377 -14.82 30.46 -12.35
C ASP A 377 -16.09 29.99 -13.08
N ALA A 378 -16.32 30.44 -14.32
CA ALA A 378 -17.41 30.00 -15.18
C ALA A 378 -17.11 28.73 -15.99
N ALA A 379 -15.86 28.25 -16.00
CA ALA A 379 -15.46 27.08 -16.75
C ALA A 379 -16.01 25.80 -16.10
N ASP A 380 -16.56 24.91 -16.91
CA ASP A 380 -16.97 23.58 -16.46
C ASP A 380 -15.72 22.77 -16.07
N GLY A 381 -15.57 22.49 -14.78
CA GLY A 381 -14.42 21.75 -14.23
C GLY A 381 -14.22 20.36 -14.83
N SER A 382 -15.24 19.77 -15.46
CA SER A 382 -15.11 18.48 -16.17
C SER A 382 -14.47 18.59 -17.56
N LYS A 383 -14.43 19.79 -18.14
CA LYS A 383 -13.93 20.06 -19.51
C LYS A 383 -12.81 21.08 -19.55
N ALA A 384 -12.57 21.80 -18.46
CA ALA A 384 -11.48 22.73 -18.32
C ALA A 384 -10.14 21.97 -18.34
N ASP A 385 -9.18 22.49 -19.09
CA ASP A 385 -7.81 22.00 -19.10
C ASP A 385 -7.00 22.81 -18.07
N PRO A 386 -6.73 22.27 -16.86
CA PRO A 386 -6.02 22.97 -15.80
C PRO A 386 -4.60 23.36 -16.22
N GLU A 387 -3.96 22.59 -17.11
CA GLU A 387 -2.60 22.87 -17.59
C GLU A 387 -2.55 24.20 -18.36
N ARG A 388 -3.58 24.50 -19.16
CA ARG A 388 -3.68 25.78 -19.87
C ARG A 388 -3.96 26.94 -18.93
N TRP A 389 -4.79 26.71 -17.93
CA TRP A 389 -5.15 27.74 -16.96
C TRP A 389 -3.96 28.26 -16.16
N VAL A 390 -2.96 27.41 -15.87
CA VAL A 390 -1.71 27.87 -15.24
C VAL A 390 -1.03 28.95 -16.10
N GLU A 391 -0.85 28.70 -17.40
CA GLU A 391 -0.21 29.66 -18.29
C GLU A 391 -1.04 30.95 -18.44
N TRP A 392 -2.36 30.82 -18.55
CA TRP A 392 -3.24 31.97 -18.71
C TRP A 392 -3.39 32.82 -17.45
N LEU A 393 -3.27 32.23 -16.25
CA LEU A 393 -3.34 32.96 -14.98
C LEU A 393 -1.98 33.48 -14.52
N THR A 394 -0.86 32.96 -15.04
CA THR A 394 0.50 33.39 -14.66
C THR A 394 0.70 34.92 -14.66
N PRO A 395 0.19 35.71 -15.64
CA PRO A 395 0.36 37.16 -15.62
C PRO A 395 -0.38 37.89 -14.48
N LEU A 396 -1.27 37.21 -13.75
CA LEU A 396 -1.97 37.74 -12.58
C LEU A 396 -1.24 37.42 -11.25
N ALA A 397 -0.21 36.58 -11.28
CA ALA A 397 0.49 36.11 -10.09
C ALA A 397 1.09 37.27 -9.28
N GLY A 398 0.68 37.39 -8.00
CA GLY A 398 1.15 38.42 -7.08
C GLY A 398 0.58 39.83 -7.32
N GLU A 399 -0.08 40.06 -8.45
CA GLU A 399 -0.70 41.35 -8.82
C GLU A 399 -2.21 41.37 -8.51
N ASP A 400 -2.88 40.23 -8.71
CA ASP A 400 -4.30 40.04 -8.43
C ASP A 400 -4.49 38.85 -7.46
N LEU A 401 -5.16 39.10 -6.33
CA LEU A 401 -5.30 38.12 -5.26
C LEU A 401 -6.10 36.90 -5.69
N GLU A 402 -7.26 37.11 -6.32
CA GLU A 402 -8.13 36.03 -6.76
C GLU A 402 -7.46 35.21 -7.87
N GLY A 403 -6.82 35.85 -8.85
CA GLY A 403 -6.00 35.20 -9.87
C GLY A 403 -4.85 34.39 -9.28
N THR A 404 -4.20 34.89 -8.23
CA THR A 404 -3.14 34.17 -7.51
C THR A 404 -3.69 32.93 -6.79
N ARG A 405 -4.83 33.05 -6.10
CA ARG A 405 -5.54 31.91 -5.46
C ARG A 405 -5.83 30.79 -6.47
N ARG A 406 -6.42 31.14 -7.62
CA ARG A 406 -6.75 30.14 -8.67
C ARG A 406 -5.50 29.53 -9.29
N LEU A 407 -4.49 30.34 -9.62
CA LEU A 407 -3.24 29.87 -10.23
C LEU A 407 -2.54 28.83 -9.35
N THR A 408 -2.34 29.17 -8.08
CA THR A 408 -1.55 28.35 -7.14
C THR A 408 -2.30 27.10 -6.70
N THR A 409 -3.63 27.17 -6.54
CA THR A 409 -4.49 25.98 -6.35
C THR A 409 -4.41 25.06 -7.57
N THR A 410 -4.43 25.62 -8.79
CA THR A 410 -4.28 24.84 -10.03
C THR A 410 -2.89 24.21 -10.14
N LEU A 411 -1.83 24.93 -9.75
CA LEU A 411 -0.47 24.40 -9.66
C LEU A 411 -0.40 23.24 -8.66
N GLY A 412 -0.92 23.38 -7.45
CA GLY A 412 -1.00 22.30 -6.46
C GLY A 412 -1.75 21.08 -6.99
N PHE A 413 -2.91 21.29 -7.61
CA PHE A 413 -3.70 20.23 -8.24
C PHE A 413 -2.93 19.46 -9.33
N LEU A 414 -2.11 20.14 -10.12
CA LEU A 414 -1.27 19.53 -11.15
C LEU A 414 0.02 18.89 -10.59
N GLY A 415 0.24 18.92 -9.28
CA GLY A 415 1.43 18.39 -8.63
C GLY A 415 2.60 19.37 -8.64
N TYR A 416 2.39 20.68 -8.69
CA TYR A 416 3.45 21.70 -8.60
C TYR A 416 3.31 22.60 -7.36
N PRO A 417 3.13 22.03 -6.14
CA PRO A 417 2.85 22.80 -4.94
C PRO A 417 4.01 23.73 -4.55
N ALA A 418 5.27 23.33 -4.76
CA ALA A 418 6.44 24.15 -4.48
C ALA A 418 6.43 25.46 -5.29
N ARG A 419 6.00 25.41 -6.55
CA ARG A 419 5.88 26.60 -7.40
C ARG A 419 4.76 27.51 -6.93
N GLY A 420 3.63 26.92 -6.53
CA GLY A 420 2.53 27.66 -5.92
C GLY A 420 2.96 28.36 -4.62
N ALA A 421 3.70 27.64 -3.77
CA ALA A 421 4.26 28.16 -2.53
C ALA A 421 5.22 29.32 -2.77
N ASP A 422 6.09 29.25 -3.78
CA ASP A 422 6.99 30.36 -4.12
C ASP A 422 6.24 31.64 -4.49
N ILE A 423 5.20 31.53 -5.32
CA ILE A 423 4.35 32.66 -5.72
C ILE A 423 3.69 33.29 -4.49
N TYR A 424 3.05 32.45 -3.66
CA TYR A 424 2.38 32.91 -2.44
C TYR A 424 3.35 33.49 -1.42
N TRP A 425 4.52 32.89 -1.26
CA TRP A 425 5.56 33.36 -0.38
C TRP A 425 6.05 34.75 -0.79
N THR A 426 6.34 34.96 -2.08
CA THR A 426 6.72 36.29 -2.56
C THR A 426 5.63 37.31 -2.29
N MET A 427 4.36 36.96 -2.52
CA MET A 427 3.22 37.86 -2.29
C MET A 427 3.00 38.21 -0.81
N MET A 428 3.07 37.22 0.08
CA MET A 428 2.68 37.37 1.50
C MET A 428 3.84 37.64 2.46
N VAL A 429 5.04 37.17 2.12
CA VAL A 429 6.17 37.11 3.05
C VAL A 429 7.30 38.06 2.65
N ASP A 430 7.63 38.13 1.36
CA ASP A 430 8.75 38.96 0.86
C ASP A 430 8.32 40.32 0.28
N GLY A 431 7.06 40.49 -0.11
CA GLY A 431 6.56 41.68 -0.81
C GLY A 431 6.57 42.97 0.02
N GLU A 432 7.04 44.07 -0.56
CA GLU A 432 7.10 45.42 0.06
C GLU A 432 5.71 46.02 0.40
N SER A 433 4.65 45.44 -0.17
CA SER A 433 3.25 45.80 0.06
C SER A 433 2.44 44.58 0.48
N ALA A 434 2.95 43.77 1.42
CA ALA A 434 2.16 42.70 2.04
C ALA A 434 0.77 43.28 2.42
N PRO A 435 -0.33 42.81 1.82
CA PRO A 435 -1.62 43.46 1.95
C PRO A 435 -2.16 43.27 3.36
N GLY A 436 -1.90 44.21 4.27
CA GLY A 436 -2.39 44.11 5.65
C GLY A 436 -2.03 42.78 6.34
N THR A 437 -2.75 42.44 7.40
CA THR A 437 -2.69 41.09 7.98
C THR A 437 -3.25 40.11 6.94
N PRO A 438 -2.52 39.04 6.56
CA PRO A 438 -3.03 38.08 5.61
C PRO A 438 -4.35 37.45 6.08
N ASP A 439 -5.25 37.20 5.13
CA ASP A 439 -6.51 36.51 5.39
C ASP A 439 -6.27 35.05 5.81
N ASP A 440 -7.16 34.49 6.63
CA ASP A 440 -7.03 33.12 7.14
C ASP A 440 -7.04 32.08 6.01
N GLU A 441 -7.78 32.36 4.93
CA GLU A 441 -7.80 31.54 3.70
C GLU A 441 -6.42 31.48 3.04
N ASP A 442 -5.76 32.63 2.84
CA ASP A 442 -4.44 32.69 2.20
C ASP A 442 -3.35 32.05 3.05
N ILE A 443 -3.43 32.19 4.38
CA ILE A 443 -2.57 31.48 5.33
C ILE A 443 -2.73 29.97 5.15
N ALA A 444 -3.98 29.49 5.05
CA ALA A 444 -4.28 28.08 4.84
C ALA A 444 -3.75 27.55 3.50
N ILE A 445 -3.91 28.31 2.42
CA ILE A 445 -3.42 27.94 1.10
C ILE A 445 -1.89 27.82 1.09
N LEU A 446 -1.16 28.83 1.59
CA LEU A 446 0.30 28.76 1.65
C LEU A 446 0.77 27.62 2.57
N ALA A 447 0.14 27.42 3.73
CA ALA A 447 0.47 26.31 4.62
C ALA A 447 0.30 24.95 3.91
N ASN A 448 -0.82 24.73 3.21
CA ASN A 448 -1.08 23.49 2.47
C ASN A 448 -0.06 23.28 1.34
N LEU A 449 0.24 24.31 0.56
CA LEU A 449 1.25 24.23 -0.51
C LEU A 449 2.64 23.87 0.04
N LEU A 450 3.04 24.44 1.19
CA LEU A 450 4.31 24.10 1.83
C LEU A 450 4.31 22.67 2.40
N ILE A 451 3.19 22.20 2.97
CA ILE A 451 3.03 20.82 3.45
C ILE A 451 3.17 19.81 2.30
N GLU A 452 2.47 20.05 1.20
CA GLU A 452 2.49 19.22 -0.01
C GLU A 452 3.88 19.23 -0.66
N ALA A 453 4.54 20.39 -0.69
CA ALA A 453 5.90 20.54 -1.19
C ALA A 453 6.99 19.99 -0.24
N ARG A 454 6.63 19.46 0.94
CA ARG A 454 7.55 18.99 1.99
C ARG A 454 8.55 20.07 2.45
N GLN A 455 8.16 21.35 2.44
CA GLN A 455 9.01 22.47 2.84
C GLN A 455 8.76 22.85 4.33
N ASP A 456 8.94 21.87 5.22
CA ASP A 456 8.59 21.95 6.64
C ASP A 456 9.28 23.14 7.34
N GLU A 457 10.59 23.33 7.12
CA GLU A 457 11.34 24.46 7.69
C GLU A 457 10.80 25.82 7.25
N ARG A 458 10.37 25.91 5.98
CA ARG A 458 9.81 27.15 5.43
C ARG A 458 8.42 27.42 6.00
N LEU A 459 7.64 26.37 6.25
CA LEU A 459 6.36 26.48 6.96
C LEU A 459 6.56 26.94 8.41
N GLU A 460 7.53 26.40 9.14
CA GLU A 460 7.85 26.84 10.50
C GLU A 460 8.27 28.32 10.53
N GLN A 461 9.09 28.76 9.57
CA GLN A 461 9.46 30.18 9.41
C GLN A 461 8.25 31.07 9.12
N PHE A 462 7.30 30.59 8.30
CA PHE A 462 6.05 31.29 8.04
C PHE A 462 5.19 31.38 9.29
N ALA A 463 4.96 30.24 9.98
CA ALA A 463 4.17 30.18 11.20
C ALA A 463 4.71 31.12 12.30
N ALA A 464 6.03 31.24 12.43
CA ALA A 464 6.68 32.13 13.39
C ALA A 464 6.38 33.63 13.16
N ARG A 465 5.88 34.01 11.98
CA ARG A 465 5.49 35.38 11.63
C ARG A 465 3.99 35.66 11.83
N LEU A 466 3.20 34.64 12.12
CA LEU A 466 1.75 34.74 12.29
C LEU A 466 1.36 35.08 13.74
N PRO A 467 0.17 35.67 13.97
CA PRO A 467 -0.41 35.77 15.30
C PRO A 467 -0.60 34.38 15.94
N ASP A 468 -0.61 34.32 17.28
CA ASP A 468 -0.66 33.04 18.03
C ASP A 468 -1.74 32.05 17.55
N PRO A 469 -3.01 32.43 17.29
CA PRO A 469 -4.02 31.48 16.82
C PRO A 469 -3.63 30.81 15.50
N GLN A 470 -3.24 31.60 14.50
CA GLN A 470 -2.86 31.12 13.17
C GLN A 470 -1.51 30.40 13.19
N ARG A 471 -0.56 30.83 14.03
CA ARG A 471 0.72 30.15 14.23
C ARG A 471 0.53 28.72 14.70
N HIS A 472 -0.19 28.55 15.81
CA HIS A 472 -0.46 27.24 16.38
C HIS A 472 -1.31 26.37 15.44
N LEU A 473 -2.31 26.97 14.77
CA LEU A 473 -3.12 26.25 13.78
C LEU A 473 -2.27 25.74 12.60
N THR A 474 -1.35 26.56 12.11
CA THR A 474 -0.44 26.21 11.00
C THR A 474 0.53 25.09 11.40
N LEU A 475 1.09 25.15 12.61
CA LEU A 475 1.95 24.08 13.14
C LEU A 475 1.17 22.78 13.38
N ALA A 476 -0.05 22.85 13.91
CA ALA A 476 -0.92 21.68 14.07
C ALA A 476 -1.22 21.01 12.72
N ARG A 477 -1.46 21.78 11.65
CA ARG A 477 -1.62 21.22 10.28
C ARG A 477 -0.36 20.53 9.77
N LEU A 478 0.82 21.12 9.99
CA LEU A 478 2.09 20.49 9.65
C LEU A 478 2.27 19.17 10.40
N HIS A 479 2.13 19.17 11.72
CA HIS A 479 2.30 17.97 12.54
C HIS A 479 1.31 16.87 12.16
N ARG A 480 0.05 17.23 11.85
CA ARG A 480 -0.96 16.29 11.34
C ARG A 480 -0.50 15.65 10.05
N ALA A 481 0.00 16.44 9.11
CA ALA A 481 0.47 15.94 7.81
C ALA A 481 1.77 15.12 7.89
N ARG A 482 2.41 15.08 9.06
CA ARG A 482 3.57 14.25 9.38
C ARG A 482 3.24 13.16 10.40
N GLU A 483 1.95 12.97 10.71
CA GLU A 483 1.45 11.98 11.67
C GLU A 483 2.08 12.09 13.07
N ARG A 484 2.52 13.29 13.44
CA ARG A 484 3.03 13.64 14.77
C ARG A 484 1.86 14.02 15.66
N TRP A 485 1.12 13.01 16.13
CA TRP A 485 -0.20 13.19 16.73
C TRP A 485 -0.15 13.94 18.06
N GLU A 486 0.87 13.70 18.89
CA GLU A 486 1.08 14.39 20.15
C GLU A 486 1.31 15.89 19.94
N GLU A 487 2.19 16.26 19.01
CA GLU A 487 2.45 17.66 18.66
C GLU A 487 1.24 18.31 18.00
N THR A 488 0.52 17.57 17.14
CA THR A 488 -0.74 18.04 16.54
C THR A 488 -1.75 18.43 17.62
N LEU A 489 -1.92 17.56 18.61
CA LEU A 489 -2.86 17.78 19.71
C LEU A 489 -2.44 19.00 20.55
N SER A 490 -1.17 19.08 20.93
CA SER A 490 -0.61 20.19 21.71
C SER A 490 -0.79 21.54 21.01
N GLU A 491 -0.46 21.62 19.72
CA GLU A 491 -0.60 22.85 18.93
C GLU A 491 -2.08 23.21 18.69
N ALA A 492 -2.96 22.22 18.47
CA ALA A 492 -4.39 22.48 18.34
C ALA A 492 -5.02 23.05 19.63
N GLU A 493 -4.60 22.57 20.80
CA GLU A 493 -5.01 23.12 22.10
C GLU A 493 -4.53 24.56 22.30
N GLN A 494 -3.26 24.84 21.95
CA GLN A 494 -2.71 26.18 22.02
C GLN A 494 -3.43 27.14 21.06
N ALA A 495 -3.77 26.67 19.85
CA ALA A 495 -4.57 27.43 18.90
C ALA A 495 -5.96 27.78 19.48
N LEU A 496 -6.67 26.82 20.08
CA LEU A 496 -7.95 27.06 20.73
C LEU A 496 -7.85 28.04 21.90
N ALA A 497 -6.84 27.89 22.75
CA ALA A 497 -6.59 28.79 23.88
C ALA A 497 -6.29 30.22 23.42
N ALA A 498 -5.64 30.37 22.26
CA ALA A 498 -5.37 31.66 21.64
C ALA A 498 -6.60 32.26 20.92
N GLY A 499 -7.66 31.48 20.71
CA GLY A 499 -8.93 31.93 20.13
C GLY A 499 -9.22 31.42 18.71
N ALA A 500 -8.51 30.39 18.24
CA ALA A 500 -8.83 29.74 16.97
C ALA A 500 -10.22 29.08 16.98
N GLY A 501 -10.85 29.02 15.80
CA GLY A 501 -12.24 28.60 15.62
C GLY A 501 -12.44 27.08 15.51
N LEU A 502 -13.32 26.70 14.59
CA LEU A 502 -13.73 25.30 14.38
C LEU A 502 -12.59 24.40 13.89
N ASP A 503 -11.71 24.91 13.02
CA ASP A 503 -10.58 24.15 12.48
C ASP A 503 -9.65 23.59 13.55
N ALA A 504 -9.35 24.37 14.59
CA ALA A 504 -8.52 23.91 15.70
C ALA A 504 -9.24 22.81 16.51
N ARG A 505 -10.58 22.85 16.63
CA ARG A 505 -11.37 21.78 17.27
C ARG A 505 -11.36 20.50 16.45
N ARG A 506 -11.43 20.60 15.11
CA ARG A 506 -11.32 19.45 14.21
C ARG A 506 -9.95 18.77 14.32
N LEU A 507 -8.87 19.56 14.35
CA LEU A 507 -7.52 19.03 14.54
C LEU A 507 -7.33 18.40 15.92
N LEU A 508 -7.84 19.03 16.98
CA LEU A 508 -7.82 18.49 18.35
C LEU A 508 -8.60 17.17 18.40
N SER A 509 -9.84 17.14 17.90
CA SER A 509 -10.68 15.96 17.88
C SER A 509 -10.03 14.80 17.13
N GLY A 510 -9.53 15.04 15.92
CA GLY A 510 -8.88 14.01 15.10
C GLY A 510 -7.59 13.46 15.72
N SER A 511 -6.74 14.33 16.26
CA SER A 511 -5.49 13.91 16.93
C SER A 511 -5.74 13.20 18.25
N ALA A 512 -6.72 13.66 19.04
CA ALA A 512 -7.12 13.00 20.29
C ALA A 512 -7.63 11.58 20.03
N GLN A 513 -8.41 11.36 18.96
CA GLN A 513 -8.86 10.03 18.57
C GLN A 513 -7.69 9.09 18.24
N ARG A 514 -6.67 9.58 17.51
CA ARG A 514 -5.46 8.81 17.17
C ARG A 514 -4.63 8.41 18.40
N LEU A 515 -4.69 9.21 19.46
CA LEU A 515 -3.99 8.98 20.73
C LEU A 515 -4.83 8.26 21.79
N ASP A 516 -5.99 7.70 21.41
CA ASP A 516 -6.99 7.11 22.30
C ASP A 516 -7.50 8.04 23.42
N GLN A 517 -7.35 9.36 23.25
CA GLN A 517 -7.88 10.40 24.14
C GLN A 517 -9.33 10.78 23.77
N ASN A 518 -10.16 9.77 23.55
CA ASN A 518 -11.50 9.90 22.98
C ASN A 518 -12.42 10.89 23.74
N ALA A 519 -12.40 10.87 25.08
CA ALA A 519 -13.22 11.80 25.89
C ALA A 519 -12.87 13.27 25.61
N LYS A 520 -11.58 13.57 25.46
CA LYS A 520 -11.07 14.91 25.14
C LYS A 520 -11.51 15.35 23.75
N GLY A 521 -11.35 14.45 22.76
CA GLY A 521 -11.76 14.72 21.39
C GLY A 521 -13.26 14.95 21.25
N ALA A 522 -14.08 14.12 21.92
CA ALA A 522 -15.54 14.25 21.91
C ALA A 522 -15.98 15.58 22.55
N GLN A 523 -15.38 15.95 23.69
CA GLN A 523 -15.70 17.19 24.38
C GLN A 523 -15.46 18.43 23.52
N ALA A 524 -14.36 18.46 22.74
CA ALA A 524 -14.04 19.59 21.88
C ALA A 524 -15.12 19.89 20.82
N ILE A 525 -15.75 18.85 20.27
CA ILE A 525 -16.87 19.00 19.32
C ILE A 525 -18.18 19.28 20.05
N ARG A 526 -18.42 18.61 21.20
CA ARG A 526 -19.63 18.81 22.02
C ARG A 526 -19.84 20.28 22.39
N GLU A 527 -18.78 21.00 22.73
CA GLU A 527 -18.84 22.43 23.10
C GLU A 527 -19.36 23.35 21.99
N VAL A 528 -19.30 22.91 20.74
CA VAL A 528 -19.77 23.67 19.57
C VAL A 528 -20.89 22.96 18.82
N LEU A 529 -21.55 21.96 19.41
CA LEU A 529 -22.54 21.10 18.75
C LEU A 529 -23.69 21.86 18.07
N ASP A 530 -24.06 23.01 18.62
CA ASP A 530 -25.11 23.90 18.10
C ASP A 530 -24.62 24.84 16.98
N SER A 531 -23.33 24.80 16.62
CA SER A 531 -22.77 25.61 15.55
C SER A 531 -23.36 25.21 14.19
N PRO A 532 -23.80 26.17 13.35
CA PRO A 532 -24.24 25.89 12.00
C PRO A 532 -23.08 25.49 11.06
N GLU A 533 -21.83 25.76 11.46
CA GLU A 533 -20.62 25.43 10.69
C GLU A 533 -20.19 23.96 10.85
N LEU A 534 -20.77 23.23 11.81
CA LEU A 534 -20.49 21.81 12.00
C LEU A 534 -21.15 20.97 10.90
N GLU A 535 -20.34 20.06 10.35
CA GLU A 535 -20.78 19.06 9.40
C GLU A 535 -21.22 17.78 10.12
N ASP A 536 -22.05 16.97 9.47
CA ASP A 536 -22.53 15.72 10.06
C ASP A 536 -21.37 14.74 10.35
N GLU A 537 -20.28 14.80 9.58
CA GLU A 537 -19.05 14.04 9.83
C GLU A 537 -18.41 14.40 11.18
N ASP A 538 -18.37 15.68 11.54
CA ASP A 538 -17.82 16.13 12.83
C ASP A 538 -18.64 15.52 13.99
N VAL A 539 -19.96 15.48 13.84
CA VAL A 539 -20.89 14.91 14.83
C VAL A 539 -20.75 13.39 14.92
N TRP A 540 -20.58 12.70 13.79
CA TRP A 540 -20.32 11.26 13.77
C TRP A 540 -19.00 10.91 14.47
N ARG A 541 -17.92 11.65 14.20
CA ARG A 541 -16.63 11.46 14.89
C ARG A 541 -16.78 11.63 16.40
N MET A 542 -17.53 12.65 16.83
CA MET A 542 -17.86 12.86 18.25
C MET A 542 -18.61 11.66 18.85
N ILE A 543 -19.62 11.12 18.16
CA ILE A 543 -20.40 9.96 18.61
C ILE A 543 -19.52 8.72 18.76
N VAL A 544 -18.63 8.45 17.80
CA VAL A 544 -17.70 7.32 17.84
C VAL A 544 -16.79 7.42 19.07
N MET A 545 -16.14 8.58 19.27
CA MET A 545 -15.27 8.80 20.42
C MET A 545 -16.05 8.72 21.76
N ALA A 546 -17.23 9.31 21.84
CA ALA A 546 -18.07 9.25 23.03
C ALA A 546 -18.52 7.80 23.34
N SER A 547 -18.83 7.01 22.32
CA SER A 547 -19.16 5.59 22.46
C SER A 547 -17.96 4.78 23.00
N SER A 548 -16.75 5.08 22.51
CA SER A 548 -15.50 4.47 22.99
C SER A 548 -15.20 4.74 24.47
N THR A 549 -15.74 5.81 25.05
CA THR A 549 -15.60 6.14 26.47
C THR A 549 -16.90 5.97 27.26
N GLU A 550 -17.91 5.37 26.66
CA GLU A 550 -19.24 5.18 27.25
C GLU A 550 -19.91 6.47 27.75
N ASP A 551 -19.62 7.61 27.11
CA ASP A 551 -20.30 8.88 27.35
C ASP A 551 -21.62 8.93 26.57
N TRP A 552 -22.60 8.18 27.08
CA TRP A 552 -23.91 8.02 26.45
C TRP A 552 -24.73 9.32 26.41
N GLU A 553 -24.44 10.30 27.27
CA GLU A 553 -25.08 11.61 27.21
C GLU A 553 -24.65 12.33 25.91
N THR A 554 -23.34 12.37 25.63
CA THR A 554 -22.81 12.95 24.40
C THR A 554 -23.28 12.21 23.16
N VAL A 555 -23.38 10.86 23.21
CA VAL A 555 -23.95 10.06 22.11
C VAL A 555 -25.38 10.48 21.80
N ARG A 556 -26.23 10.67 22.82
CA ARG A 556 -27.63 11.09 22.64
C ARG A 556 -27.73 12.53 22.09
N LEU A 557 -26.88 13.44 22.54
CA LEU A 557 -26.81 14.80 22.00
C LEU A 557 -26.43 14.80 20.51
N GLY A 558 -25.42 14.02 20.13
CA GLY A 558 -25.02 13.87 18.73
C GLY A 558 -26.12 13.23 17.89
N ALA A 559 -26.74 12.16 18.37
CA ALA A 559 -27.85 11.51 17.67
C ALA A 559 -29.03 12.46 17.46
N ALA A 560 -29.38 13.27 18.46
CA ALA A 560 -30.41 14.30 18.34
C ALA A 560 -30.04 15.36 17.27
N ARG A 561 -28.78 15.79 17.21
CA ARG A 561 -28.28 16.73 16.18
C ARG A 561 -28.37 16.15 14.76
N LEU A 562 -28.17 14.84 14.62
CA LEU A 562 -28.33 14.09 13.37
C LEU A 562 -29.78 13.64 13.10
N ARG A 563 -30.72 14.00 13.99
CA ARG A 563 -32.14 13.59 13.93
C ARG A 563 -32.33 12.07 13.92
N MET A 564 -31.41 11.36 14.58
CA MET A 564 -31.47 9.92 14.80
C MET A 564 -32.18 9.63 16.13
N PRO A 565 -33.35 8.97 16.13
CA PRO A 565 -34.03 8.61 17.36
C PRO A 565 -33.27 7.50 18.09
N VAL A 566 -33.12 7.66 19.41
CA VAL A 566 -32.46 6.69 20.30
C VAL A 566 -33.34 6.44 21.51
N GLU A 567 -33.52 5.18 21.88
CA GLU A 567 -34.30 4.73 23.03
C GLU A 567 -33.54 4.89 24.36
N GLY A 568 -34.31 5.04 25.44
CA GLY A 568 -33.79 5.26 26.79
C GLY A 568 -33.36 6.70 27.07
N ASP A 569 -33.46 7.10 28.34
CA ASP A 569 -33.09 8.44 28.83
C ASP A 569 -31.77 8.44 29.64
N SER A 570 -31.24 7.26 29.93
CA SER A 570 -30.08 7.06 30.81
C SER A 570 -29.38 5.73 30.51
N GLY A 571 -28.11 5.63 30.89
CA GLY A 571 -27.29 4.42 30.68
C GLY A 571 -26.92 4.15 29.21
N PRO A 572 -26.33 2.97 28.94
CA PRO A 572 -25.92 2.56 27.61
C PRO A 572 -27.02 2.70 26.57
N VAL A 573 -26.62 3.09 25.35
CA VAL A 573 -27.51 3.02 24.19
C VAL A 573 -27.50 1.59 23.68
N GLU A 574 -28.57 0.85 23.95
CA GLU A 574 -28.75 -0.55 23.54
C GLU A 574 -30.15 -0.70 22.93
N GLN A 575 -30.21 -0.70 21.60
CA GLN A 575 -31.42 -0.92 20.82
C GLN A 575 -31.06 -1.66 19.53
N GLU A 576 -31.91 -2.58 19.06
CA GLU A 576 -31.66 -3.28 17.80
C GLU A 576 -31.92 -2.34 16.61
N MET A 577 -30.88 -2.01 15.85
CA MET A 577 -30.95 -1.10 14.69
C MET A 577 -30.71 -1.81 13.34
N GLY A 578 -30.80 -3.14 13.34
CA GLY A 578 -30.58 -3.99 12.16
C GLY A 578 -29.19 -4.65 12.10
N LEU A 579 -29.00 -5.48 11.08
CA LEU A 579 -27.76 -6.20 10.82
C LEU A 579 -26.74 -5.34 10.08
N ILE A 580 -25.47 -5.51 10.42
CA ILE A 580 -24.32 -4.91 9.75
C ILE A 580 -23.19 -5.93 9.59
N ARG A 581 -22.25 -5.66 8.68
CA ARG A 581 -20.96 -6.34 8.62
C ARG A 581 -19.93 -5.46 9.31
N VAL A 582 -19.31 -5.96 10.38
CA VAL A 582 -18.19 -5.30 11.02
C VAL A 582 -16.90 -5.88 10.44
N ILE A 583 -16.05 -5.02 9.90
CA ILE A 583 -14.75 -5.38 9.37
C ILE A 583 -13.73 -5.28 10.51
N LEU A 584 -13.28 -6.43 10.98
CA LEU A 584 -12.33 -6.57 12.08
C LEU A 584 -10.91 -6.79 11.51
N PRO A 585 -9.88 -6.21 12.14
CA PRO A 585 -8.50 -6.59 11.85
C PRO A 585 -8.25 -8.03 12.33
N ALA A 586 -7.55 -8.83 11.54
CA ALA A 586 -7.07 -10.15 11.93
C ALA A 586 -5.56 -10.14 12.26
N PRO A 587 -5.05 -11.07 13.08
CA PRO A 587 -3.64 -11.12 13.47
C PRO A 587 -2.67 -11.29 12.30
N ASP A 588 -3.14 -11.88 11.20
CA ASP A 588 -2.39 -12.06 9.94
C ASP A 588 -2.40 -10.81 9.05
N GLY A 589 -2.96 -9.70 9.52
CA GLY A 589 -3.10 -8.46 8.76
C GLY A 589 -4.21 -8.49 7.70
N SER A 590 -4.95 -9.58 7.58
CA SER A 590 -6.17 -9.64 6.77
C SER A 590 -7.32 -8.93 7.48
N GLN A 591 -8.39 -8.67 6.72
CA GLN A 591 -9.64 -8.16 7.27
C GLN A 591 -10.67 -9.28 7.30
N ARG A 592 -11.36 -9.43 8.44
CA ARG A 592 -12.47 -10.37 8.57
C ARG A 592 -13.79 -9.63 8.63
N GLN A 593 -14.73 -10.06 7.82
CA GLN A 593 -16.09 -9.55 7.86
C GLN A 593 -16.91 -10.37 8.83
N VAL A 594 -17.49 -9.72 9.84
CA VAL A 594 -18.30 -10.38 10.86
C VAL A 594 -19.71 -9.80 10.88
N ILE A 595 -20.70 -10.65 10.60
CA ILE A 595 -22.11 -10.26 10.76
C ILE A 595 -22.35 -9.93 12.22
N SER A 596 -22.99 -8.78 12.44
CA SER A 596 -23.16 -8.17 13.75
C SER A 596 -24.52 -7.48 13.83
N VAL A 597 -25.05 -7.36 15.04
CA VAL A 597 -26.27 -6.59 15.32
C VAL A 597 -25.86 -5.19 15.73
N ARG A 598 -26.33 -4.15 15.03
CA ARG A 598 -26.12 -2.76 15.43
C ARG A 598 -26.95 -2.48 16.68
N THR A 599 -26.28 -2.13 17.77
CA THR A 599 -26.89 -1.88 19.09
C THR A 599 -27.03 -0.40 19.42
N GLY A 600 -26.41 0.48 18.62
CA GLY A 600 -26.50 1.93 18.78
C GLY A 600 -25.95 2.71 17.58
N PRO A 601 -25.84 4.05 17.68
CA PRO A 601 -25.33 4.88 16.60
C PRO A 601 -23.95 4.46 16.07
N ALA A 602 -23.04 4.05 16.95
CA ALA A 602 -21.69 3.60 16.59
C ALA A 602 -21.26 2.33 17.34
N THR A 603 -22.21 1.56 17.88
CA THR A 603 -21.93 0.32 18.63
C THR A 603 -22.64 -0.86 18.00
N ALA A 604 -21.97 -2.01 17.99
CA ALA A 604 -22.51 -3.26 17.50
C ALA A 604 -22.07 -4.44 18.35
N ARG A 605 -22.87 -5.51 18.32
CA ARG A 605 -22.59 -6.78 18.97
C ARG A 605 -22.26 -7.83 17.92
N LEU A 606 -21.10 -8.46 18.03
CA LEU A 606 -20.67 -9.49 17.08
C LEU A 606 -21.57 -10.72 17.22
N ALA A 607 -22.09 -11.23 16.10
CA ALA A 607 -23.01 -12.36 16.11
C ALA A 607 -22.31 -13.72 15.89
N MET A 608 -21.14 -13.73 15.23
CA MET A 608 -20.50 -14.97 14.78
C MET A 608 -19.35 -15.40 15.72
N PRO A 609 -19.31 -16.68 16.16
CA PRO A 609 -18.17 -17.24 16.86
C PRO A 609 -16.90 -17.10 16.03
N GLN A 610 -15.78 -16.82 16.70
CA GLN A 610 -14.46 -16.81 16.10
C GLN A 610 -13.60 -17.97 16.63
N PRO A 611 -12.59 -18.41 15.87
CA PRO A 611 -11.60 -19.37 16.34
C PRO A 611 -10.89 -18.92 17.64
N PRO A 612 -10.45 -19.86 18.50
CA PRO A 612 -9.62 -19.61 19.66
C PRO A 612 -8.35 -18.85 19.26
N GLY A 613 -7.97 -17.89 20.09
CA GLY A 613 -6.81 -17.02 19.85
C GLY A 613 -7.11 -15.79 19.01
N MET A 614 -8.33 -15.61 18.51
CA MET A 614 -8.77 -14.35 17.93
C MET A 614 -9.07 -13.33 19.04
N GLU A 615 -8.78 -12.05 18.78
CA GLU A 615 -9.02 -10.96 19.73
C GLU A 615 -10.52 -10.69 19.96
N PHE A 616 -11.36 -11.03 18.97
CA PHE A 616 -12.80 -10.81 18.98
C PHE A 616 -13.55 -12.13 18.92
N ASN A 617 -14.72 -12.20 19.55
CA ASN A 617 -15.61 -13.34 19.54
C ASN A 617 -17.10 -12.93 19.55
N ALA A 618 -18.00 -13.91 19.44
CA ALA A 618 -19.44 -13.70 19.57
C ALA A 618 -19.81 -12.98 20.89
N GLY A 619 -20.81 -12.11 20.83
CA GLY A 619 -21.30 -11.36 21.99
C GLY A 619 -20.47 -10.14 22.37
N ASP A 620 -19.25 -10.00 21.85
CA ASP A 620 -18.42 -8.81 22.05
C ASP A 620 -19.12 -7.57 21.54
N VAL A 621 -19.05 -6.49 22.32
CA VAL A 621 -19.53 -5.17 21.93
C VAL A 621 -18.35 -4.39 21.40
N VAL A 622 -18.48 -3.92 20.16
CA VAL A 622 -17.46 -3.14 19.46
C VAL A 622 -18.00 -1.75 19.14
N VAL A 623 -17.09 -0.79 19.07
CA VAL A 623 -17.34 0.51 18.44
C VAL A 623 -16.93 0.41 16.98
N PHE A 624 -17.75 0.93 16.08
CA PHE A 624 -17.47 0.97 14.64
C PHE A 624 -17.57 2.40 14.09
N ASP A 625 -16.90 2.66 12.97
CA ASP A 625 -17.03 3.92 12.23
C ASP A 625 -18.27 3.85 11.33
N PRO A 626 -19.29 4.72 11.52
CA PRO A 626 -20.53 4.69 10.75
C PRO A 626 -20.39 5.22 9.31
N GLN A 627 -19.17 5.36 8.79
CA GLN A 627 -18.90 5.53 7.37
C GLN A 627 -19.01 4.19 6.61
N LEU A 628 -19.89 4.14 5.62
CA LEU A 628 -20.04 2.96 4.75
C LEU A 628 -18.76 2.69 3.97
N LEU A 629 -18.30 1.44 4.01
CA LEU A 629 -17.13 1.00 3.23
C LEU A 629 -17.49 0.61 1.79
N GLU A 630 -18.75 0.24 1.55
CA GLU A 630 -19.28 -0.11 0.23
C GLU A 630 -20.51 0.76 -0.06
N PRO A 631 -20.68 1.25 -1.31
CA PRO A 631 -21.87 2.00 -1.69
C PRO A 631 -23.11 1.11 -1.62
N VAL A 632 -24.25 1.72 -1.31
CA VAL A 632 -25.54 1.00 -1.33
C VAL A 632 -25.87 0.61 -2.78
N PRO A 633 -26.20 -0.66 -3.06
CA PRO A 633 -26.56 -1.10 -4.40
C PRO A 633 -27.74 -0.34 -5.01
N ASP A 634 -27.71 -0.13 -6.34
CA ASP A 634 -28.80 0.53 -7.05
C ASP A 634 -29.99 -0.40 -7.33
N GLY A 635 -29.77 -1.72 -7.42
CA GLY A 635 -30.81 -2.72 -7.66
C GLY A 635 -31.73 -2.93 -6.46
N ALA A 636 -33.04 -3.08 -6.68
CA ALA A 636 -33.99 -3.31 -5.59
C ALA A 636 -33.79 -4.68 -4.91
N GLU A 637 -33.50 -5.73 -5.68
CA GLU A 637 -33.23 -7.08 -5.16
C GLU A 637 -31.89 -7.11 -4.40
N GLU A 638 -30.83 -6.54 -4.98
CA GLU A 638 -29.51 -6.44 -4.32
C GLU A 638 -29.57 -5.60 -3.01
N ARG A 639 -30.48 -4.63 -2.92
CA ARG A 639 -30.70 -3.87 -1.68
C ARG A 639 -31.38 -4.66 -0.58
N GLU A 640 -32.22 -5.64 -0.89
CA GLU A 640 -32.88 -6.47 0.13
C GLU A 640 -31.89 -7.38 0.85
N GLU A 641 -30.84 -7.82 0.16
CA GLU A 641 -29.76 -8.67 0.71
C GLU A 641 -28.55 -7.87 1.22
N PHE A 642 -28.53 -6.55 1.01
CA PHE A 642 -27.38 -5.71 1.37
C PHE A 642 -27.25 -5.55 2.89
N ILE A 643 -26.20 -6.14 3.46
CA ILE A 643 -25.78 -5.92 4.84
C ILE A 643 -24.66 -4.87 4.85
N PRO A 644 -24.89 -3.66 5.40
CA PRO A 644 -23.92 -2.57 5.33
C PRO A 644 -22.59 -2.88 6.03
N PRO A 645 -21.42 -2.67 5.38
CA PRO A 645 -20.11 -2.89 5.98
C PRO A 645 -19.53 -1.63 6.62
N PHE A 646 -19.01 -1.78 7.84
CA PHE A 646 -18.39 -0.72 8.63
C PHE A 646 -17.07 -1.19 9.25
N ALA A 647 -16.10 -0.28 9.37
CA ALA A 647 -14.81 -0.59 9.98
C ALA A 647 -14.95 -0.63 11.51
N ALA A 648 -14.39 -1.65 12.16
CA ALA A 648 -14.25 -1.66 13.60
C ALA A 648 -13.22 -0.61 14.06
N VAL A 649 -13.54 0.07 15.15
CA VAL A 649 -12.64 1.05 15.80
C VAL A 649 -11.94 0.40 16.99
N ARG A 650 -12.70 -0.25 17.87
CA ARG A 650 -12.17 -0.97 19.05
C ARG A 650 -13.19 -1.93 19.64
N MET A 651 -12.70 -2.86 20.46
CA MET A 651 -13.55 -3.56 21.44
C MET A 651 -13.95 -2.58 22.55
N LEU A 652 -15.25 -2.49 22.81
CA LEU A 652 -15.81 -1.74 23.94
C LEU A 652 -15.89 -2.62 25.18
N ARG A 653 -16.50 -3.80 25.05
CA ARG A 653 -16.66 -4.78 26.14
C ARG A 653 -16.62 -6.19 25.59
N PRO A 654 -15.87 -7.11 26.23
CA PRO A 654 -15.94 -8.52 25.87
C PRO A 654 -17.30 -9.10 26.23
N GLY A 655 -17.84 -9.94 25.36
CA GLY A 655 -19.04 -10.75 25.60
C GLY A 655 -18.74 -11.96 26.48
N GLY A 656 -17.48 -12.38 26.54
CA GLY A 656 -17.02 -13.50 27.38
C GLY A 656 -17.42 -14.88 26.85
N TYR A 657 -17.83 -14.97 25.59
CA TYR A 657 -18.16 -16.26 24.98
C TYR A 657 -16.89 -17.09 24.74
N THR A 658 -17.01 -18.40 24.94
CA THR A 658 -15.98 -19.38 24.58
C THR A 658 -16.44 -20.15 23.35
N SER A 659 -15.56 -20.31 22.35
CA SER A 659 -15.91 -21.03 21.12
C SER A 659 -15.31 -22.44 21.12
N TRP A 660 -16.12 -23.43 20.76
CA TRP A 660 -15.68 -24.83 20.62
C TRP A 660 -15.79 -25.29 19.17
N PHE A 661 -14.71 -25.87 18.66
CA PHE A 661 -14.63 -26.39 17.29
C PHE A 661 -15.43 -27.68 17.17
N PHE A 662 -16.10 -27.87 16.03
CA PHE A 662 -16.62 -29.16 15.62
C PHE A 662 -16.31 -29.42 14.14
N ASP A 663 -16.12 -30.70 13.80
CA ASP A 663 -15.88 -31.17 12.43
C ASP A 663 -16.44 -32.59 12.24
N GLY A 664 -16.86 -32.95 11.03
CA GLY A 664 -17.31 -34.28 10.69
C GLY A 664 -18.09 -34.35 9.38
N ALA A 665 -18.80 -35.46 9.15
CA ALA A 665 -19.68 -35.58 7.99
C ALA A 665 -20.96 -34.76 8.20
N ALA A 666 -21.40 -34.06 7.15
CA ALA A 666 -22.64 -33.30 7.18
C ALA A 666 -23.85 -34.23 7.41
N PRO A 667 -24.74 -33.92 8.37
CA PRO A 667 -25.94 -34.72 8.62
C PRO A 667 -27.04 -34.43 7.59
N SER A 668 -28.22 -35.02 7.79
CA SER A 668 -29.38 -34.66 6.95
C SER A 668 -29.85 -33.23 7.23
N GLU A 669 -30.51 -32.58 6.25
CA GLU A 669 -31.07 -31.22 6.45
C GLU A 669 -32.01 -31.15 7.66
N HIS A 670 -32.75 -32.22 7.95
CA HIS A 670 -33.67 -32.27 9.09
C HIS A 670 -32.91 -32.30 10.43
N ASP A 671 -31.91 -33.17 10.55
CA ASP A 671 -31.08 -33.27 11.76
C ASP A 671 -30.29 -31.96 11.99
N TRP A 672 -29.81 -31.34 10.91
CA TRP A 672 -29.12 -30.05 10.97
C TRP A 672 -30.05 -28.92 11.45
N ALA A 673 -31.30 -28.89 10.97
CA ALA A 673 -32.27 -27.90 11.40
C ALA A 673 -32.63 -28.04 12.88
N GLU A 674 -32.85 -29.28 13.37
CA GLU A 674 -33.12 -29.56 14.79
C GLU A 674 -31.93 -29.14 15.68
N PHE A 675 -30.70 -29.46 15.25
CA PHE A 675 -29.49 -29.06 15.96
C PHE A 675 -29.33 -27.54 16.06
N ASN A 676 -29.58 -26.81 14.97
CA ASN A 676 -29.55 -25.35 14.98
C ASN A 676 -30.60 -24.76 15.94
N GLU A 677 -31.82 -25.32 15.97
CA GLU A 677 -32.90 -24.86 16.84
C GLU A 677 -32.53 -25.04 18.32
N VAL A 678 -31.97 -26.21 18.69
CA VAL A 678 -31.51 -26.51 20.06
C VAL A 678 -30.46 -25.52 20.57
N LEU A 679 -29.49 -25.16 19.71
CA LEU A 679 -28.44 -24.19 20.03
C LEU A 679 -28.99 -22.76 20.09
N ALA A 680 -29.86 -22.39 19.15
CA ALA A 680 -30.47 -21.06 19.09
C ALA A 680 -31.36 -20.77 20.31
N GLU A 681 -32.17 -21.74 20.77
CA GLU A 681 -33.00 -21.60 21.98
C GLU A 681 -32.18 -21.32 23.26
N ARG A 682 -30.91 -21.75 23.27
CA ARG A 682 -29.97 -21.53 24.37
C ARG A 682 -29.12 -20.26 24.20
N GLY A 683 -29.27 -19.56 23.08
CA GLY A 683 -28.45 -18.41 22.75
C GLY A 683 -26.98 -18.78 22.50
N TRP A 684 -26.72 -19.97 21.95
CA TRP A 684 -25.39 -20.45 21.60
C TRP A 684 -25.19 -20.28 20.09
N PRO A 685 -24.72 -19.11 19.62
CA PRO A 685 -24.56 -18.87 18.19
C PRO A 685 -23.54 -19.85 17.61
N MET A 686 -23.91 -20.44 16.47
CA MET A 686 -23.06 -21.35 15.73
C MET A 686 -22.78 -20.78 14.34
N TRP A 687 -21.56 -20.95 13.86
CA TRP A 687 -21.19 -20.60 12.49
C TRP A 687 -20.46 -21.75 11.81
N VAL A 688 -20.88 -22.06 10.59
CA VAL A 688 -20.27 -23.08 9.73
C VAL A 688 -19.40 -22.40 8.68
N TYR A 689 -18.20 -22.93 8.51
CA TYR A 689 -17.19 -22.40 7.59
C TYR A 689 -16.97 -23.30 6.36
N SER A 690 -17.45 -24.54 6.40
CA SER A 690 -17.40 -25.47 5.26
C SER A 690 -18.33 -25.03 4.13
N ASP A 691 -17.84 -25.11 2.89
CA ASP A 691 -18.62 -24.94 1.66
C ASP A 691 -19.06 -26.31 1.08
N GLU A 692 -19.72 -26.28 -0.08
CA GLU A 692 -20.16 -27.50 -0.78
C GLU A 692 -19.01 -28.42 -1.23
N ASN A 693 -17.77 -27.92 -1.25
CA ASN A 693 -16.58 -28.67 -1.68
C ASN A 693 -15.88 -29.38 -0.51
N TYR A 694 -16.20 -29.01 0.73
CA TYR A 694 -15.62 -29.67 1.89
C TYR A 694 -16.14 -31.10 2.02
N THR A 695 -15.21 -32.06 2.05
CA THR A 695 -15.54 -33.50 2.11
C THR A 695 -14.66 -34.25 3.09
N VAL A 696 -15.27 -35.16 3.83
CA VAL A 696 -14.60 -36.07 4.77
C VAL A 696 -14.59 -37.50 4.22
N SER A 697 -13.77 -38.38 4.78
CA SER A 697 -13.64 -39.76 4.32
C SER A 697 -14.57 -40.68 5.10
N HIS A 698 -15.36 -41.52 4.41
CA HIS A 698 -16.15 -42.54 5.08
C HIS A 698 -15.21 -43.61 5.68
N PRO A 699 -15.33 -43.94 6.98
CA PRO A 699 -14.33 -44.73 7.72
C PRO A 699 -14.16 -46.17 7.21
N THR A 700 -15.22 -46.77 6.67
CA THR A 700 -15.18 -48.15 6.13
C THR A 700 -14.96 -48.24 4.61
N SER A 701 -15.62 -47.40 3.81
CA SER A 701 -15.57 -47.47 2.34
C SER A 701 -14.48 -46.59 1.72
N GLY A 702 -13.98 -45.57 2.43
CA GLY A 702 -13.09 -44.55 1.89
C GLY A 702 -13.77 -43.58 0.91
N GLU A 703 -15.10 -43.63 0.78
CA GLU A 703 -15.88 -42.73 -0.06
C GLU A 703 -15.85 -41.30 0.49
N ARG A 704 -15.86 -40.29 -0.39
CA ARG A 704 -15.95 -38.89 0.02
C ARG A 704 -17.38 -38.55 0.37
N LEU A 705 -17.62 -38.13 1.61
CA LEU A 705 -18.91 -37.63 2.09
C LEU A 705 -18.87 -36.10 2.16
N PRO A 706 -19.99 -35.40 1.95
CA PRO A 706 -20.09 -33.98 2.31
C PRO A 706 -19.68 -33.79 3.78
N GLY A 707 -18.79 -32.84 4.03
CA GLY A 707 -18.30 -32.51 5.36
C GLY A 707 -18.99 -31.28 5.94
N VAL A 708 -18.89 -31.10 7.25
CA VAL A 708 -19.27 -29.87 7.92
C VAL A 708 -18.26 -29.55 9.02
N PHE A 709 -17.76 -28.31 9.08
CA PHE A 709 -16.98 -27.83 10.21
C PHE A 709 -17.37 -26.41 10.61
N GLY A 710 -17.23 -26.11 11.89
CA GLY A 710 -17.65 -24.84 12.44
C GLY A 710 -17.30 -24.64 13.90
N TRP A 711 -17.88 -23.59 14.47
CA TRP A 711 -17.68 -23.21 15.85
C TRP A 711 -19.03 -22.97 16.52
N VAL A 712 -19.17 -23.42 17.78
CA VAL A 712 -20.27 -23.04 18.66
C VAL A 712 -19.74 -22.11 19.75
N ALA A 713 -20.32 -20.91 19.87
CA ALA A 713 -19.99 -19.97 20.93
C ALA A 713 -20.94 -20.17 22.11
N VAL A 714 -20.37 -20.38 23.29
CA VAL A 714 -21.12 -20.58 24.55
C VAL A 714 -20.89 -19.42 25.52
N PRO A 715 -21.94 -18.90 26.18
CA PRO A 715 -21.84 -17.85 27.18
C PRO A 715 -20.93 -18.21 28.38
N PRO A 716 -20.37 -17.23 29.10
CA PRO A 716 -19.44 -17.45 30.22
C PRO A 716 -20.05 -18.16 31.44
N ASP A 717 -21.37 -18.23 31.54
CA ASP A 717 -22.10 -18.91 32.61
C ASP A 717 -22.35 -20.40 32.33
N VAL A 718 -21.97 -20.91 31.15
CA VAL A 718 -22.09 -22.31 30.75
C VAL A 718 -20.76 -23.04 30.94
N SER A 719 -20.79 -24.19 31.60
CA SER A 719 -19.58 -25.00 31.80
C SER A 719 -19.27 -25.87 30.58
N PRO A 720 -17.99 -26.13 30.24
CA PRO A 720 -17.62 -27.03 29.13
C PRO A 720 -18.28 -28.41 29.22
N THR A 721 -18.48 -28.94 30.43
CA THR A 721 -19.18 -30.22 30.66
C THR A 721 -20.63 -30.19 30.21
N GLU A 722 -21.34 -29.06 30.38
CA GLU A 722 -22.71 -28.91 29.89
C GLU A 722 -22.75 -28.80 28.37
N VAL A 723 -21.72 -28.21 27.75
CA VAL A 723 -21.61 -28.14 26.29
C VAL A 723 -21.40 -29.54 25.71
N ASP A 724 -20.45 -30.30 26.25
CA ASP A 724 -20.14 -31.66 25.80
C ASP A 724 -21.38 -32.56 25.90
N ALA A 725 -22.09 -32.53 27.04
CA ALA A 725 -23.31 -33.30 27.24
C ALA A 725 -24.43 -32.91 26.27
N LEU A 726 -24.58 -31.61 25.95
CA LEU A 726 -25.59 -31.15 24.99
C LEU A 726 -25.24 -31.58 23.56
N LEU A 727 -23.99 -31.40 23.14
CA LEU A 727 -23.56 -31.77 21.80
C LEU A 727 -23.67 -33.28 21.58
N ASP A 728 -23.35 -34.09 22.59
CA ASP A 728 -23.52 -35.55 22.53
C ASP A 728 -25.01 -35.94 22.42
N ASP A 729 -25.89 -35.38 23.26
CA ASP A 729 -27.33 -35.65 23.22
C ASP A 729 -27.97 -35.22 21.88
N ALA A 730 -27.61 -34.04 21.39
CA ALA A 730 -28.16 -33.48 20.15
C ALA A 730 -27.67 -34.20 18.88
N THR A 731 -26.54 -34.91 18.96
CA THR A 731 -25.96 -35.63 17.82
C THR A 731 -26.01 -37.16 17.96
N GLU A 732 -26.57 -37.70 19.05
CA GLU A 732 -26.58 -39.14 19.39
C GLU A 732 -27.13 -40.02 18.24
N ARG A 733 -28.13 -39.51 17.51
CA ARG A 733 -28.84 -40.26 16.46
C ARG A 733 -28.24 -40.11 15.08
N TRP A 734 -27.19 -39.31 14.93
CA TRP A 734 -26.62 -39.02 13.63
C TRP A 734 -25.92 -40.26 13.06
N VAL A 735 -26.09 -40.47 11.75
CA VAL A 735 -25.50 -41.62 11.05
C VAL A 735 -23.97 -41.57 11.09
N HIS A 736 -23.42 -40.36 11.08
CA HIS A 736 -21.99 -40.09 11.21
C HIS A 736 -21.78 -39.06 12.34
N PRO A 737 -20.84 -39.30 13.27
CA PRO A 737 -20.62 -38.42 14.40
C PRO A 737 -19.82 -37.18 14.00
N LEU A 738 -20.05 -36.08 14.72
CA LEU A 738 -19.12 -34.95 14.76
C LEU A 738 -18.03 -35.20 15.80
N ALA A 739 -16.91 -34.49 15.66
CA ALA A 739 -15.84 -34.44 16.63
C ALA A 739 -15.61 -33.01 17.13
N TRP A 740 -15.60 -32.83 18.46
CA TRP A 740 -15.21 -31.60 19.16
C TRP A 740 -14.03 -31.88 20.09
N LEU A 741 -12.92 -32.36 19.51
CA LEU A 741 -11.81 -32.96 20.26
C LEU A 741 -11.23 -32.05 21.35
N ASP A 742 -11.11 -30.75 21.10
CA ASP A 742 -10.56 -29.81 22.07
C ASP A 742 -11.50 -29.61 23.27
N LEU A 743 -12.82 -29.60 23.05
CA LEU A 743 -13.81 -29.60 24.12
C LEU A 743 -13.72 -30.88 24.95
N ALA A 744 -13.65 -32.05 24.30
CA ALA A 744 -13.51 -33.35 24.96
C ALA A 744 -12.24 -33.42 25.83
N ARG A 745 -11.14 -32.85 25.35
CA ARG A 745 -9.86 -32.73 26.09
C ARG A 745 -9.99 -31.81 27.30
N GLU A 746 -10.66 -30.68 27.16
CA GLU A 746 -10.89 -29.74 28.26
C GLU A 746 -11.73 -30.38 29.38
N VAL A 747 -12.80 -31.09 29.03
CA VAL A 747 -13.67 -31.75 30.03
C VAL A 747 -13.09 -33.06 30.56
N GLY A 748 -12.14 -33.67 29.83
CA GLY A 748 -11.57 -34.97 30.16
C GLY A 748 -12.54 -36.14 29.99
N ILE A 749 -13.52 -36.01 29.08
CA ILE A 749 -14.59 -36.98 28.81
C ILE A 749 -14.44 -37.49 27.38
N GLU A 750 -14.48 -38.81 27.19
CA GLU A 750 -14.47 -39.50 25.89
C GLU A 750 -13.42 -39.02 24.85
N VAL A 751 -12.26 -38.50 25.29
CA VAL A 751 -11.18 -38.02 24.41
C VAL A 751 -10.80 -39.05 23.34
N GLU A 752 -10.67 -40.32 23.75
CA GLU A 752 -10.32 -41.45 22.86
C GLU A 752 -11.38 -41.72 21.76
N ARG A 753 -12.64 -41.36 21.99
CA ARG A 753 -13.72 -41.43 20.98
C ARG A 753 -13.49 -40.37 19.91
N HIS A 754 -13.24 -39.12 20.32
CA HIS A 754 -13.02 -38.01 19.38
C HIS A 754 -11.73 -38.16 18.58
N GLU A 755 -10.63 -38.61 19.21
CA GLU A 755 -9.37 -38.91 18.49
C GLU A 755 -9.56 -40.01 17.43
N ARG A 756 -10.43 -40.98 17.70
CA ARG A 756 -10.79 -42.02 16.74
C ARG A 756 -11.60 -41.47 15.59
N ILE A 757 -12.60 -40.62 15.85
CA ILE A 757 -13.42 -39.99 14.80
C ILE A 757 -12.52 -39.17 13.87
N VAL A 758 -11.68 -38.29 14.41
CA VAL A 758 -10.72 -37.48 13.63
C VAL A 758 -9.86 -38.36 12.71
N LYS A 759 -9.30 -39.44 13.27
CA LYS A 759 -8.45 -40.36 12.51
C LYS A 759 -9.21 -41.15 11.44
N GLU A 760 -10.38 -41.68 11.75
CA GLU A 760 -11.15 -42.56 10.86
C GLU A 760 -11.81 -41.79 9.71
N TYR A 761 -12.21 -40.53 9.97
CA TYR A 761 -12.84 -39.66 8.97
C TYR A 761 -11.83 -38.78 8.20
N GLY A 762 -10.57 -38.71 8.65
CA GLY A 762 -9.51 -37.93 8.03
C GLY A 762 -9.72 -36.42 8.18
N LEU A 763 -10.10 -36.01 9.39
CA LEU A 763 -10.33 -34.62 9.81
C LEU A 763 -9.02 -33.94 10.20
#